data_AF-A0A9N9BCM5-F1
#
_entry.id   AF-A0A9N9BCM5-F1
#
_cell.length_a   1.000
_cell.length_b   1.000
_cell.length_c   1.000
_cell.angle_alpha   90.00
_cell.angle_beta   90.00
_cell.angle_gamma   90.00
#
_symmetry.space_group_name_H-M   'P 1'
#
loop_
_entity.id
_entity.type
_entity.pdbx_description
1 polymer ?
#
loop_
_entity_poly.entity_id
_entity_poly.type
_entity_poly.pdbx_seq_one_letter_code
_entity_poly.pdbx_strand_id
1 'polypeptide(L)'
;MRVDDRDLMSYTTYRRSSPPYSALRKRAQLTWLTMRITAVPKLLHAIVIICVLFFIFASLFIFGGTPTESPPVPHDPELGEYAEALSGNVMFVIDSKTQAIAWQPLLCRIASWADISVHVLISGVKRDASKEEIGSIMRKKTNGCSVNLYDMHIDDGKSYSWSEENKIDVMMQTSQAVGKLMKKANPAVVFITKDEDNYVMRGVSAALSGFDRITAIAIPLPDVKHSLWIGDLSLGILQYWKRPRIQLQVITQNRIDSFSRLMRSLKSAFYFGDEVSLTINMDRKADQETMEFCRKFRWQHGPFSVRNRVVQGGLLAAVIESYYPSDNHEYGIPLEDDVEVSPFFYMWTKYTLLKYRYGPGRSSSRRLYGISLYGPKASELHWNGRRPFDPEAVLQHTSYPRRSPYLSQVPCSWGAAYFPEVWREFHQYLKHRVDDVNGYNLQNITVPGSRSVRWRNSWKRFFIELVYLRGYVMLYPNFKNFTSLSTNHAESGEHMHPERKKTPPSLVFTVPLMDNNSILEELPNGHLPEYAELPVLDLWGNVVGHDELIHRGRNLQREVSECPPKDDFTYDPKDLLCVSEERKAAASILALNATTKGAITARTSSSPSSTQSDAQITFTEAAYQHPTPTTSLPVKDIIEETLPEVADDDHLVEPDIDDANVDDQVDAMGQFDIDDQEPEEVPFFLGE
;
A
#
# COMPACT_ATOMS: atom_id res chain seq x y z
N MET A 1 42.03 -45.25 -6.64
CA MET A 1 42.02 -45.77 -8.03
C MET A 1 40.66 -45.46 -8.62
N ARG A 2 40.53 -45.07 -9.90
CA ARG A 2 41.55 -44.59 -10.87
C ARG A 2 40.82 -43.65 -11.83
N VAL A 3 41.50 -42.65 -12.38
CA VAL A 3 40.98 -41.85 -13.48
C VAL A 3 41.64 -42.36 -14.75
N ASP A 4 40.83 -42.90 -15.64
CA ASP A 4 41.15 -43.23 -17.02
C ASP A 4 40.09 -42.49 -17.90
N ASP A 5 40.38 -42.04 -19.12
CA ASP A 5 41.55 -42.33 -19.96
C ASP A 5 42.25 -41.09 -20.51
N ARG A 6 43.44 -41.29 -21.09
CA ARG A 6 44.21 -40.27 -21.82
C ARG A 6 44.50 -40.69 -23.26
N ASP A 7 45.02 -39.71 -24.00
CA ASP A 7 45.98 -39.87 -25.11
C ASP A 7 45.39 -40.35 -26.47
N LEU A 8 46.01 -40.06 -27.63
CA LEU A 8 47.35 -39.48 -27.86
C LEU A 8 47.36 -38.49 -29.07
N MET A 9 48.33 -37.56 -29.07
CA MET A 9 48.58 -36.56 -30.12
C MET A 9 49.21 -37.11 -31.42
N SER A 10 49.16 -36.32 -32.51
CA SER A 10 50.40 -35.98 -33.25
C SER A 10 50.28 -34.72 -34.15
N TYR A 11 51.27 -33.82 -34.00
CA TYR A 11 51.98 -32.92 -34.95
C TYR A 11 51.30 -32.41 -36.25
N THR A 12 51.55 -31.18 -36.74
CA THR A 12 52.83 -30.42 -36.78
C THR A 12 52.71 -28.91 -36.46
N THR A 13 53.84 -28.19 -36.48
CA THR A 13 54.00 -26.78 -36.07
C THR A 13 54.62 -25.92 -37.17
N TYR A 14 54.41 -24.58 -37.14
CA TYR A 14 55.44 -23.58 -37.51
C TYR A 14 55.12 -22.18 -36.91
N ARG A 15 56.13 -21.28 -36.77
CA ARG A 15 56.01 -19.99 -36.06
C ARG A 15 57.07 -18.96 -36.54
N ARG A 16 56.81 -17.65 -36.35
CA ARG A 16 57.68 -16.45 -36.60
C ARG A 16 57.83 -16.08 -38.10
N SER A 17 58.13 -14.84 -38.53
CA SER A 17 58.39 -13.52 -37.86
C SER A 17 58.13 -12.32 -38.82
N SER A 18 58.18 -11.06 -38.32
CA SER A 18 57.86 -9.79 -39.02
C SER A 18 59.07 -8.82 -39.13
N PRO A 19 58.98 -7.61 -39.75
CA PRO A 19 58.02 -7.05 -40.72
C PRO A 19 58.70 -6.80 -42.12
N PRO A 20 59.13 -5.62 -42.67
CA PRO A 20 58.98 -4.16 -42.38
C PRO A 20 58.52 -3.24 -43.57
N TYR A 21 58.56 -1.90 -43.36
CA TYR A 21 58.69 -0.74 -44.29
C TYR A 21 57.69 -0.42 -45.46
N SER A 22 56.92 0.67 -45.25
CA SER A 22 56.62 1.83 -46.16
C SER A 22 56.01 1.66 -47.57
N ALA A 23 55.13 2.55 -48.09
CA ALA A 23 54.43 3.72 -47.52
C ALA A 23 53.28 4.23 -48.45
N LEU A 24 52.44 5.16 -47.92
CA LEU A 24 51.40 5.97 -48.60
C LEU A 24 50.12 5.18 -49.03
N ARG A 25 48.90 5.75 -49.06
CA ARG A 25 48.51 7.18 -49.00
C ARG A 25 47.13 7.44 -48.35
N LYS A 26 47.11 8.37 -47.39
CA LYS A 26 46.00 9.22 -46.88
C LYS A 26 44.75 8.62 -46.19
N ARG A 27 44.41 9.25 -45.04
CA ARG A 27 43.16 9.13 -44.27
C ARG A 27 41.99 9.85 -44.95
N ALA A 28 40.77 9.48 -44.58
CA ALA A 28 39.64 10.40 -44.44
C ALA A 28 39.04 10.22 -43.04
N GLN A 29 38.86 11.32 -42.29
CA GLN A 29 38.13 11.35 -41.01
C GLN A 29 36.92 12.26 -41.21
N LEU A 30 35.72 11.82 -40.85
CA LEU A 30 34.52 12.66 -40.92
C LEU A 30 34.45 13.59 -39.72
N THR A 31 34.78 14.87 -39.92
CA THR A 31 34.42 15.96 -39.01
C THR A 31 33.03 16.46 -39.37
N TRP A 32 32.09 16.42 -38.41
CA TRP A 32 30.78 17.06 -38.58
C TRP A 32 30.95 18.59 -38.52
N LEU A 33 30.69 19.25 -39.63
CA LEU A 33 30.90 20.70 -39.79
C LEU A 33 29.64 21.48 -39.39
N THR A 34 29.80 22.48 -38.53
CA THR A 34 28.75 23.44 -38.19
C THR A 34 28.52 24.43 -39.33
N MET A 35 27.49 24.20 -40.16
CA MET A 35 27.08 25.16 -41.18
C MET A 35 26.44 26.40 -40.54
N ARG A 36 27.20 27.49 -40.46
CA ARG A 36 26.66 28.84 -40.28
C ARG A 36 25.86 29.23 -41.51
N ILE A 37 24.53 29.26 -41.41
CA ILE A 37 23.67 29.90 -42.42
C ILE A 37 23.70 31.42 -42.16
N THR A 38 24.40 32.15 -43.02
CA THR A 38 24.42 33.62 -43.00
C THR A 38 23.28 34.21 -43.86
N ALA A 39 22.74 35.35 -43.42
CA ALA A 39 21.88 36.24 -44.21
C ALA A 39 20.59 35.65 -44.81
N VAL A 40 19.72 35.07 -43.97
CA VAL A 40 18.27 35.00 -44.30
C VAL A 40 17.67 36.41 -44.23
N PRO A 41 17.00 36.92 -45.29
CA PRO A 41 16.46 38.29 -45.28
C PRO A 41 15.36 38.46 -44.22
N LYS A 42 15.29 39.66 -43.61
CA LYS A 42 14.37 39.97 -42.48
C LYS A 42 12.91 39.66 -42.79
N LEU A 43 12.49 39.79 -44.06
CA LEU A 43 11.14 39.46 -44.52
C LEU A 43 10.79 37.98 -44.30
N LEU A 44 11.73 37.05 -44.52
CA LEU A 44 11.48 35.62 -44.33
C LEU A 44 11.38 35.25 -42.84
N HIS A 45 12.17 35.89 -41.98
CA HIS A 45 12.01 35.77 -40.52
C HIS A 45 10.64 36.28 -40.05
N ALA A 46 10.18 37.42 -40.57
CA ALA A 46 8.83 37.92 -40.28
C ALA A 46 7.74 36.96 -40.74
N ILE A 47 7.84 36.39 -41.95
CA ILE A 47 6.91 35.38 -42.46
C ILE A 47 6.91 34.12 -41.59
N VAL A 48 8.08 33.59 -41.19
CA VAL A 48 8.16 32.42 -40.30
C VAL A 48 7.52 32.70 -38.94
N ILE A 49 7.78 33.88 -38.35
CA ILE A 49 7.16 34.28 -37.07
C ILE A 49 5.63 34.41 -37.22
N ILE A 50 5.14 35.01 -38.31
CA ILE A 50 3.70 35.12 -38.58
C ILE A 50 3.07 33.73 -38.78
N CYS A 51 3.71 32.82 -39.52
CA CYS A 51 3.24 31.46 -39.69
C CYS A 51 3.21 30.66 -38.38
N VAL A 52 4.22 30.82 -37.52
CA VAL A 52 4.26 30.17 -36.19
C VAL A 52 3.18 30.74 -35.28
N LEU A 53 3.01 32.07 -35.23
CA LEU A 53 1.94 32.72 -34.46
C LEU A 53 0.55 32.32 -34.98
N PHE A 54 0.36 32.22 -36.30
CA PHE A 54 -0.89 31.74 -36.89
C PHE A 54 -1.15 30.26 -36.57
N PHE A 55 -0.13 29.40 -36.58
CA PHE A 55 -0.25 28.01 -36.11
C PHE A 55 -0.63 27.92 -34.63
N ILE A 56 -0.04 28.76 -33.77
CA ILE A 56 -0.39 28.81 -32.35
C ILE A 56 -1.84 29.30 -32.18
N PHE A 57 -2.25 30.36 -32.89
CA PHE A 57 -3.62 30.88 -32.82
C PHE A 57 -4.66 29.88 -33.36
N ALA A 58 -4.37 29.21 -34.46
CA ALA A 58 -5.19 28.13 -35.01
C ALA A 58 -5.24 26.92 -34.05
N SER A 59 -4.12 26.58 -33.39
CA SER A 59 -4.11 25.54 -32.35
C SER A 59 -5.00 25.91 -31.16
N LEU A 60 -4.97 27.16 -30.71
CA LEU A 60 -5.83 27.65 -29.63
C LEU A 60 -7.31 27.70 -30.02
N PHE A 61 -7.64 27.89 -31.31
CA PHE A 61 -9.01 27.84 -31.82
C PHE A 61 -9.53 26.41 -32.08
N ILE A 62 -8.65 25.47 -32.45
CA ILE A 62 -9.01 24.07 -32.74
C ILE A 62 -9.00 23.21 -31.46
N PHE A 63 -8.08 23.46 -30.55
CA PHE A 63 -8.00 22.85 -29.21
C PHE A 63 -8.55 23.77 -28.11
N GLY A 64 -9.38 24.75 -28.48
CA GLY A 64 -10.21 25.56 -27.57
C GLY A 64 -11.35 24.75 -26.96
N GLY A 65 -11.04 23.56 -26.44
CA GLY A 65 -12.01 22.73 -25.73
C GLY A 65 -12.48 23.46 -24.48
N THR A 66 -13.79 23.46 -24.26
CA THR A 66 -14.38 23.75 -22.95
C THR A 66 -13.66 22.91 -21.88
N PRO A 67 -13.42 23.45 -20.66
CA PRO A 67 -12.86 22.65 -19.58
C PRO A 67 -13.65 21.35 -19.45
N THR A 68 -12.99 20.21 -19.67
CA THR A 68 -13.65 18.91 -19.56
C THR A 68 -14.07 18.75 -18.12
N GLU A 69 -15.38 18.83 -17.85
CA GLU A 69 -15.92 18.44 -16.55
C GLU A 69 -15.40 17.03 -16.27
N SER A 70 -14.66 16.88 -15.17
CA SER A 70 -14.29 15.56 -14.66
C SER A 70 -15.60 14.78 -14.49
N PRO A 71 -15.75 13.61 -15.14
CA PRO A 71 -17.02 12.91 -15.15
C PRO A 71 -17.48 12.68 -13.71
N PRO A 72 -18.78 12.89 -13.40
CA PRO A 72 -19.27 12.75 -12.03
C PRO A 72 -18.89 11.38 -11.49
N VAL A 73 -18.34 11.35 -10.28
CA VAL A 73 -17.91 10.10 -9.63
C VAL A 73 -19.06 9.09 -9.72
N PRO A 74 -18.85 7.90 -10.30
CA PRO A 74 -19.94 6.94 -10.47
C PRO A 74 -20.58 6.62 -9.11
N HIS A 75 -21.83 7.05 -8.94
CA HIS A 75 -22.73 6.48 -7.96
C HIS A 75 -23.02 5.04 -8.42
N ASP A 76 -22.16 4.11 -8.02
CA ASP A 76 -22.26 2.69 -8.34
C ASP A 76 -23.58 2.12 -7.81
N PRO A 77 -24.58 1.84 -8.67
CA PRO A 77 -25.91 1.42 -8.21
C PRO A 77 -25.91 -0.03 -7.71
N GLU A 78 -24.97 -0.86 -8.19
CA GLU A 78 -24.90 -2.29 -7.93
C GLU A 78 -24.46 -2.60 -6.48
N LEU A 79 -23.83 -1.63 -5.81
CA LEU A 79 -23.59 -1.70 -4.38
C LEU A 79 -24.90 -1.73 -3.56
N GLY A 80 -26.04 -1.33 -4.12
CA GLY A 80 -27.35 -1.45 -3.48
C GLY A 80 -27.92 -2.87 -3.46
N GLU A 81 -27.61 -3.71 -4.45
CA GLU A 81 -28.40 -4.92 -4.74
C GLU A 81 -28.19 -6.07 -3.73
N TYR A 82 -26.99 -6.22 -3.15
CA TYR A 82 -26.65 -7.38 -2.32
C TYR A 82 -26.46 -7.06 -0.83
N ALA A 83 -26.24 -5.79 -0.45
CA ALA A 83 -25.84 -5.42 0.91
C ALA A 83 -26.87 -5.76 2.01
N GLU A 84 -28.14 -5.95 1.65
CA GLU A 84 -29.26 -6.27 2.54
C GLU A 84 -29.68 -7.76 2.50
N ALA A 85 -28.89 -8.64 1.86
CA ALA A 85 -29.20 -10.07 1.77
C ALA A 85 -29.00 -10.79 3.12
N LEU A 86 -30.02 -10.72 3.99
CA LEU A 86 -30.06 -11.32 5.33
C LEU A 86 -30.36 -12.83 5.32
N SER A 87 -31.09 -13.33 4.31
CA SER A 87 -31.51 -14.72 4.20
C SER A 87 -31.10 -15.34 2.87
N GLY A 88 -30.77 -16.64 2.85
CA GLY A 88 -30.47 -17.33 1.59
C GLY A 88 -29.77 -18.67 1.74
N ASN A 89 -29.39 -19.23 0.59
CA ASN A 89 -28.73 -20.54 0.52
C ASN A 89 -27.22 -20.35 0.29
N VAL A 90 -26.40 -21.00 1.11
CA VAL A 90 -24.94 -21.13 0.92
C VAL A 90 -24.62 -22.58 0.59
N MET A 91 -23.75 -22.80 -0.39
CA MET A 91 -23.31 -24.16 -0.75
C MET A 91 -21.81 -24.35 -0.54
N PHE A 92 -21.42 -25.52 -0.02
CA PHE A 92 -20.06 -26.03 -0.04
C PHE A 92 -19.99 -27.20 -1.01
N VAL A 93 -18.93 -27.29 -1.82
CA VAL A 93 -18.65 -28.48 -2.65
C VAL A 93 -17.40 -29.17 -2.13
N ILE A 94 -17.54 -30.45 -1.78
CA ILE A 94 -16.56 -31.24 -1.02
C ILE A 94 -16.25 -32.54 -1.75
N ASP A 95 -14.99 -32.70 -2.18
CA ASP A 95 -14.54 -33.87 -2.96
C ASP A 95 -13.79 -34.92 -2.12
N SER A 96 -13.39 -34.61 -0.89
CA SER A 96 -12.68 -35.56 -0.03
C SER A 96 -12.88 -35.30 1.47
N LYS A 97 -12.60 -36.34 2.25
CA LYS A 97 -12.54 -36.31 3.71
C LYS A 97 -11.62 -35.22 4.26
N THR A 98 -10.48 -34.98 3.60
CA THR A 98 -9.53 -33.93 3.95
C THR A 98 -10.12 -32.53 3.74
N GLN A 99 -10.80 -32.30 2.61
CA GLN A 99 -11.53 -31.05 2.38
C GLN A 99 -12.64 -30.87 3.43
N ALA A 100 -13.39 -31.93 3.75
CA ALA A 100 -14.45 -31.86 4.75
C ALA A 100 -13.97 -31.46 6.15
N ILE A 101 -12.81 -32.00 6.59
CA ILE A 101 -12.19 -31.64 7.86
C ILE A 101 -11.70 -30.19 7.85
N ALA A 102 -11.10 -29.73 6.75
CA ALA A 102 -10.60 -28.37 6.62
C ALA A 102 -11.73 -27.32 6.61
N TRP A 103 -12.81 -27.56 5.86
CA TRP A 103 -13.94 -26.63 5.76
C TRP A 103 -14.87 -26.65 6.97
N GLN A 104 -14.91 -27.72 7.78
CA GLN A 104 -15.82 -27.88 8.93
C GLN A 104 -15.95 -26.61 9.81
N PRO A 105 -14.87 -25.93 10.25
CA PRO A 105 -15.00 -24.81 11.20
C PRO A 105 -15.73 -23.60 10.61
N LEU A 106 -15.39 -23.21 9.36
CA LEU A 106 -16.06 -22.10 8.67
C LEU A 106 -17.48 -22.48 8.26
N LEU A 107 -17.67 -23.70 7.74
CA LEU A 107 -18.97 -24.24 7.35
C LEU A 107 -19.95 -24.24 8.54
N CYS A 108 -19.50 -24.66 9.73
CA CYS A 108 -20.33 -24.63 10.92
C CYS A 108 -20.54 -23.22 11.50
N ARG A 109 -19.57 -22.29 11.37
CA ARG A 109 -19.76 -20.86 11.74
C ARG A 109 -20.78 -20.15 10.84
N ILE A 110 -20.85 -20.52 9.56
CA ILE A 110 -21.89 -20.05 8.63
C ILE A 110 -23.23 -20.74 8.90
N ALA A 111 -23.24 -22.02 9.27
CA ALA A 111 -24.46 -22.76 9.62
C ALA A 111 -25.10 -22.33 10.96
N SER A 112 -24.45 -21.45 11.73
CA SER A 112 -25.04 -20.81 12.92
C SER A 112 -25.60 -19.40 12.66
N TRP A 113 -25.57 -18.90 11.41
CA TRP A 113 -26.24 -17.66 11.05
C TRP A 113 -27.77 -17.85 11.01
N ALA A 114 -28.52 -16.84 11.45
CA ALA A 114 -29.98 -16.82 11.31
C ALA A 114 -30.39 -16.77 9.83
N ASP A 115 -31.53 -17.38 9.49
CA ASP A 115 -32.17 -17.34 8.16
C ASP A 115 -31.31 -17.81 6.95
N ILE A 116 -30.21 -18.52 7.23
CA ILE A 116 -29.27 -19.04 6.23
C ILE A 116 -29.34 -20.57 6.19
N SER A 117 -29.60 -21.13 5.01
CA SER A 117 -29.55 -22.58 4.78
C SER A 117 -28.21 -22.99 4.18
N VAL A 118 -27.46 -23.82 4.92
CA VAL A 118 -26.20 -24.41 4.42
C VAL A 118 -26.46 -25.76 3.74
N HIS A 119 -25.95 -25.88 2.53
CA HIS A 119 -26.01 -27.08 1.69
C HIS A 119 -24.58 -27.58 1.42
N VAL A 120 -24.40 -28.90 1.41
CA VAL A 120 -23.11 -29.54 1.15
C VAL A 120 -23.29 -30.55 0.03
N LEU A 121 -22.65 -30.28 -1.09
CA LEU A 121 -22.60 -31.16 -2.24
C LEU A 121 -21.32 -32.00 -2.17
N ILE A 122 -21.49 -33.32 -2.19
CA ILE A 122 -20.42 -34.29 -1.94
C ILE A 122 -20.15 -35.04 -3.24
N SER A 123 -18.94 -34.91 -3.79
CA SER A 123 -18.52 -35.60 -5.03
C SER A 123 -17.60 -36.80 -4.79
N GLY A 124 -17.07 -36.94 -3.57
CA GLY A 124 -16.04 -37.93 -3.21
C GLY A 124 -16.55 -39.32 -2.82
N VAL A 125 -17.71 -39.78 -3.31
CA VAL A 125 -18.32 -41.04 -2.85
C VAL A 125 -17.42 -42.26 -3.10
N LYS A 126 -16.62 -42.26 -4.19
CA LYS A 126 -15.59 -43.29 -4.45
C LYS A 126 -14.17 -42.91 -3.97
N ARG A 127 -14.05 -41.87 -3.12
CA ARG A 127 -12.82 -41.31 -2.50
C ARG A 127 -12.98 -41.15 -0.97
N ASP A 128 -13.64 -42.13 -0.32
CA ASP A 128 -13.87 -42.19 1.13
C ASP A 128 -14.50 -40.90 1.72
N ALA A 129 -15.44 -40.34 0.96
CA ALA A 129 -16.25 -39.18 1.33
C ALA A 129 -17.70 -39.41 0.88
N SER A 130 -18.36 -40.38 1.53
CA SER A 130 -19.82 -40.55 1.48
C SER A 130 -20.57 -39.55 2.38
N LYS A 131 -21.86 -39.30 2.14
CA LYS A 131 -22.74 -38.54 3.04
C LYS A 131 -22.77 -39.06 4.48
N GLU A 132 -22.61 -40.35 4.70
CA GLU A 132 -22.52 -40.95 6.03
C GLU A 132 -21.24 -40.49 6.75
N GLU A 133 -20.10 -40.53 6.05
CA GLU A 133 -18.80 -40.09 6.58
C GLU A 133 -18.72 -38.57 6.76
N ILE A 134 -19.10 -37.78 5.74
CA ILE A 134 -19.12 -36.32 5.85
C ILE A 134 -20.14 -35.89 6.92
N GLY A 135 -21.28 -36.56 7.01
CA GLY A 135 -22.23 -36.37 8.09
C GLY A 135 -21.68 -36.73 9.47
N SER A 136 -20.78 -37.69 9.60
CA SER A 136 -20.08 -37.98 10.87
C SER A 136 -19.13 -36.84 11.28
N ILE A 137 -18.48 -36.20 10.30
CA ILE A 137 -17.59 -35.04 10.53
C ILE A 137 -18.40 -33.83 10.97
N MET A 138 -19.50 -33.51 10.27
CA MET A 138 -20.36 -32.37 10.62
C MET A 138 -21.10 -32.57 11.95
N ARG A 139 -21.37 -33.80 12.37
CA ARG A 139 -22.03 -34.13 13.65
C ARG A 139 -21.07 -34.41 14.83
N LYS A 140 -19.80 -33.99 14.76
CA LYS A 140 -18.88 -34.06 15.92
C LYS A 140 -19.45 -33.32 17.13
N LYS A 141 -19.45 -33.94 18.31
CA LYS A 141 -20.16 -33.45 19.50
C LYS A 141 -19.74 -32.07 20.02
N THR A 142 -18.50 -31.62 19.79
CA THR A 142 -17.99 -30.35 20.34
C THR A 142 -18.19 -29.17 19.40
N ASN A 143 -17.88 -29.34 18.10
CA ASN A 143 -17.82 -28.26 17.10
C ASN A 143 -18.64 -28.64 15.85
N GLY A 144 -19.78 -29.27 16.04
CA GLY A 144 -20.65 -29.77 14.97
C GLY A 144 -21.79 -28.81 14.60
N CYS A 145 -22.43 -29.08 13.46
CA CYS A 145 -23.55 -28.29 12.95
C CYS A 145 -24.55 -29.16 12.16
N SER A 146 -25.78 -28.65 11.99
CA SER A 146 -26.81 -29.27 11.16
C SER A 146 -26.78 -28.64 9.76
N VAL A 147 -26.58 -29.46 8.72
CA VAL A 147 -26.47 -29.00 7.33
C VAL A 147 -27.08 -29.99 6.35
N ASN A 148 -27.51 -29.52 5.18
CA ASN A 148 -28.17 -30.33 4.18
C ASN A 148 -27.14 -31.06 3.29
N LEU A 149 -27.03 -32.39 3.40
CA LEU A 149 -26.03 -33.20 2.70
C LEU A 149 -26.60 -33.89 1.44
N TYR A 150 -25.90 -33.79 0.30
CA TYR A 150 -26.30 -34.36 -1.00
C TYR A 150 -25.13 -35.06 -1.71
N ASP A 151 -25.30 -36.34 -2.07
CA ASP A 151 -24.30 -37.11 -2.84
C ASP A 151 -24.48 -36.90 -4.35
N MET A 152 -23.43 -36.37 -4.99
CA MET A 152 -23.33 -36.24 -6.43
C MET A 152 -22.82 -37.55 -7.02
N HIS A 153 -23.67 -38.23 -7.78
CA HIS A 153 -23.30 -39.45 -8.48
C HIS A 153 -22.53 -39.09 -9.75
N ILE A 154 -21.20 -39.10 -9.67
CA ILE A 154 -20.28 -39.08 -10.81
C ILE A 154 -19.87 -40.54 -11.04
N ASP A 155 -19.93 -41.05 -12.28
CA ASP A 155 -19.27 -42.31 -12.59
C ASP A 155 -17.79 -42.08 -12.93
N ASP A 156 -17.01 -41.90 -11.86
CA ASP A 156 -15.57 -41.78 -11.85
C ASP A 156 -14.83 -43.16 -11.91
N GLY A 157 -15.45 -44.17 -12.54
CA GLY A 157 -14.85 -45.49 -12.76
C GLY A 157 -14.36 -46.19 -11.48
N LYS A 158 -13.20 -46.87 -11.58
CA LYS A 158 -12.39 -47.39 -10.46
C LYS A 158 -10.91 -47.47 -10.85
N SER A 159 -10.23 -46.32 -10.97
CA SER A 159 -8.79 -46.30 -11.25
C SER A 159 -8.11 -45.05 -10.68
N TYR A 160 -6.98 -45.24 -10.00
CA TYR A 160 -6.06 -44.15 -9.63
C TYR A 160 -5.21 -43.63 -10.82
N SER A 161 -5.33 -44.28 -11.99
CA SER A 161 -4.71 -43.83 -13.24
C SER A 161 -5.80 -43.46 -14.24
N TRP A 162 -5.85 -42.19 -14.61
CA TRP A 162 -6.82 -41.61 -15.54
C TRP A 162 -6.22 -41.43 -16.93
N SER A 163 -6.86 -41.97 -17.97
CA SER A 163 -6.67 -41.49 -19.34
C SER A 163 -7.22 -40.06 -19.48
N GLU A 164 -6.66 -39.26 -20.38
CA GLU A 164 -7.15 -37.87 -20.60
C GLU A 164 -8.64 -37.82 -20.98
N GLU A 165 -9.12 -38.82 -21.72
CA GLU A 165 -10.54 -38.97 -22.07
C GLU A 165 -11.42 -39.10 -20.82
N ASN A 166 -11.04 -39.97 -19.87
CA ASN A 166 -11.78 -40.15 -18.63
C ASN A 166 -11.72 -38.91 -17.73
N LYS A 167 -10.61 -38.15 -17.73
CA LYS A 167 -10.50 -36.88 -17.00
C LYS A 167 -11.49 -35.83 -17.52
N ILE A 168 -11.62 -35.73 -18.84
CA ILE A 168 -12.57 -34.83 -19.51
C ILE A 168 -14.02 -35.25 -19.21
N ASP A 169 -14.31 -36.55 -19.25
CA ASP A 169 -15.66 -37.04 -18.94
C ASP A 169 -16.05 -36.78 -17.48
N VAL A 170 -15.18 -37.04 -16.50
CA VAL A 170 -15.41 -36.68 -15.08
C VAL A 170 -15.66 -35.19 -14.91
N MET A 171 -14.86 -34.33 -15.56
CA MET A 171 -15.04 -32.88 -15.54
C MET A 171 -16.42 -32.48 -16.13
N MET A 172 -16.83 -33.11 -17.22
CA MET A 172 -18.13 -32.86 -17.89
C MET A 172 -19.32 -33.37 -17.06
N GLN A 173 -19.28 -34.61 -16.57
CA GLN A 173 -20.30 -35.19 -15.67
C GLN A 173 -20.51 -34.30 -14.45
N THR A 174 -19.41 -33.93 -13.78
CA THR A 174 -19.42 -33.02 -12.62
C THR A 174 -20.07 -31.69 -12.99
N SER A 175 -19.64 -31.07 -14.09
CA SER A 175 -20.15 -29.76 -14.51
C SER A 175 -21.67 -29.80 -14.79
N GLN A 176 -22.16 -30.84 -15.45
CA GLN A 176 -23.60 -31.04 -15.68
C GLN A 176 -24.38 -31.27 -14.38
N ALA A 177 -23.85 -32.04 -13.43
CA ALA A 177 -24.51 -32.35 -12.18
C ALA A 177 -24.57 -31.13 -11.24
N VAL A 178 -23.44 -30.42 -11.08
CA VAL A 178 -23.37 -29.13 -10.36
C VAL A 178 -24.32 -28.12 -11.00
N GLY A 179 -24.28 -27.93 -12.33
CA GLY A 179 -25.13 -26.97 -13.02
C GLY A 179 -26.64 -27.24 -12.88
N LYS A 180 -27.06 -28.52 -12.79
CA LYS A 180 -28.45 -28.89 -12.46
C LYS A 180 -28.83 -28.51 -11.02
N LEU A 181 -27.90 -28.68 -10.07
CA LEU A 181 -28.12 -28.37 -8.66
C LEU A 181 -28.11 -26.86 -8.38
N MET A 182 -27.19 -26.10 -8.98
CA MET A 182 -27.15 -24.63 -8.86
C MET A 182 -28.47 -23.99 -9.32
N LYS A 183 -29.04 -24.46 -10.44
CA LYS A 183 -30.37 -24.02 -10.93
C LYS A 183 -31.55 -24.37 -10.00
N LYS A 184 -31.40 -25.36 -9.12
CA LYS A 184 -32.46 -25.81 -8.20
C LYS A 184 -32.32 -25.22 -6.79
N ALA A 185 -31.09 -25.13 -6.29
CA ALA A 185 -30.79 -24.60 -4.96
C ALA A 185 -30.62 -23.08 -4.95
N ASN A 186 -30.27 -22.47 -6.09
CA ASN A 186 -30.04 -21.03 -6.25
C ASN A 186 -29.21 -20.42 -5.09
N PRO A 187 -28.01 -20.96 -4.78
CA PRO A 187 -27.17 -20.41 -3.73
C PRO A 187 -26.59 -19.06 -4.13
N ALA A 188 -26.56 -18.12 -3.19
CA ALA A 188 -25.95 -16.81 -3.41
C ALA A 188 -24.41 -16.89 -3.40
N VAL A 189 -23.85 -17.79 -2.57
CA VAL A 189 -22.41 -18.01 -2.40
C VAL A 189 -22.10 -19.50 -2.44
N VAL A 190 -21.03 -19.86 -3.14
CA VAL A 190 -20.55 -21.24 -3.24
C VAL A 190 -19.07 -21.30 -2.86
N PHE A 191 -18.77 -22.03 -1.79
CA PHE A 191 -17.42 -22.32 -1.33
C PHE A 191 -16.87 -23.59 -2.00
N ILE A 192 -15.69 -23.48 -2.60
CA ILE A 192 -15.00 -24.58 -3.26
C ILE A 192 -13.51 -24.60 -2.90
N THR A 193 -12.92 -25.79 -2.85
CA THR A 193 -11.46 -25.92 -2.77
C THR A 193 -10.83 -25.54 -4.12
N LYS A 194 -9.93 -24.55 -4.14
CA LYS A 194 -9.14 -24.21 -5.35
C LYS A 194 -8.06 -25.26 -5.54
N ASP A 195 -8.25 -26.11 -6.54
CA ASP A 195 -7.43 -27.27 -6.87
C ASP A 195 -7.50 -27.46 -8.40
N GLU A 196 -6.38 -27.23 -9.09
CA GLU A 196 -6.30 -27.24 -10.56
C GLU A 196 -5.89 -28.61 -11.12
N ASP A 197 -5.36 -29.50 -10.28
CA ASP A 197 -5.06 -30.90 -10.63
C ASP A 197 -6.29 -31.81 -10.44
N ASN A 198 -7.22 -31.43 -9.55
CA ASN A 198 -8.49 -32.16 -9.36
C ASN A 198 -9.52 -31.83 -10.45
N TYR A 199 -9.75 -32.78 -11.36
CA TYR A 199 -10.70 -32.67 -12.47
C TYR A 199 -12.17 -32.54 -12.05
N VAL A 200 -12.52 -33.00 -10.84
CA VAL A 200 -13.84 -32.72 -10.25
C VAL A 200 -13.94 -31.24 -9.89
N MET A 201 -12.96 -30.68 -9.17
CA MET A 201 -12.97 -29.24 -8.83
C MET A 201 -12.90 -28.33 -10.07
N ARG A 202 -12.24 -28.77 -11.14
CA ARG A 202 -12.33 -28.13 -12.46
C ARG A 202 -13.73 -28.19 -13.07
N GLY A 203 -14.43 -29.32 -12.95
CA GLY A 203 -15.82 -29.48 -13.39
C GLY A 203 -16.80 -28.61 -12.59
N VAL A 204 -16.60 -28.50 -11.27
CA VAL A 204 -17.34 -27.58 -10.39
C VAL A 204 -17.11 -26.14 -10.83
N SER A 205 -15.84 -25.74 -11.02
CA SER A 205 -15.47 -24.39 -11.46
C SER A 205 -16.08 -24.05 -12.83
N ALA A 206 -15.99 -24.96 -13.79
CA ALA A 206 -16.57 -24.80 -15.13
C ALA A 206 -18.11 -24.71 -15.12
N ALA A 207 -18.79 -25.35 -14.16
CA ALA A 207 -20.23 -25.13 -13.95
C ALA A 207 -20.52 -23.73 -13.40
N LEU A 208 -19.77 -23.29 -12.38
CA LEU A 208 -19.97 -21.99 -11.72
C LEU A 208 -19.71 -20.80 -12.66
N SER A 209 -18.77 -20.92 -13.62
CA SER A 209 -18.57 -19.94 -14.69
C SER A 209 -19.78 -19.72 -15.61
N GLY A 210 -20.86 -20.49 -15.48
CA GLY A 210 -22.14 -20.29 -16.16
C GLY A 210 -23.22 -19.58 -15.33
N PHE A 211 -22.87 -18.97 -14.18
CA PHE A 211 -23.83 -18.35 -13.25
C PHE A 211 -23.33 -16.99 -12.72
N ASP A 212 -23.54 -15.93 -13.49
CA ASP A 212 -23.08 -14.55 -13.17
C ASP A 212 -23.54 -14.01 -11.79
N ARG A 213 -24.64 -14.57 -11.24
CA ARG A 213 -25.24 -14.19 -9.95
C ARG A 213 -24.80 -15.05 -8.75
N ILE A 214 -23.91 -16.03 -8.95
CA ILE A 214 -23.47 -16.94 -7.88
C ILE A 214 -22.00 -16.66 -7.56
N THR A 215 -21.73 -16.10 -6.39
CA THR A 215 -20.36 -15.74 -6.02
C THR A 215 -19.57 -16.98 -5.58
N ALA A 216 -18.70 -17.46 -6.46
CA ALA A 216 -17.77 -18.56 -6.19
C ALA A 216 -16.55 -18.09 -5.37
N ILE A 217 -16.42 -18.63 -4.16
CA ILE A 217 -15.28 -18.40 -3.25
C ILE A 217 -14.39 -19.65 -3.27
N ALA A 218 -13.35 -19.60 -4.11
CA ALA A 218 -12.42 -20.69 -4.36
C ALA A 218 -11.12 -20.51 -3.58
N ILE A 219 -10.93 -21.29 -2.50
CA ILE A 219 -9.80 -21.14 -1.55
C ILE A 219 -8.87 -22.37 -1.64
N PRO A 220 -7.54 -22.21 -1.77
CA PRO A 220 -6.59 -23.32 -1.74
C PRO A 220 -6.66 -24.06 -0.41
N LEU A 221 -6.58 -25.40 -0.43
CA LEU A 221 -6.73 -26.22 0.78
C LEU A 221 -5.81 -25.81 1.97
N PRO A 222 -4.55 -25.36 1.77
CA PRO A 222 -3.70 -24.85 2.86
C PRO A 222 -4.21 -23.57 3.53
N ASP A 223 -4.89 -22.69 2.77
CA ASP A 223 -5.41 -21.40 3.22
C ASP A 223 -6.73 -21.56 4.02
N VAL A 224 -7.49 -22.64 3.77
CA VAL A 224 -8.82 -22.87 4.40
C VAL A 224 -8.74 -22.84 5.93
N LYS A 225 -7.67 -23.36 6.54
CA LYS A 225 -7.46 -23.34 8.00
C LYS A 225 -7.37 -21.91 8.60
N HIS A 226 -7.11 -20.91 7.76
CA HIS A 226 -7.03 -19.50 8.13
C HIS A 226 -8.27 -18.69 7.71
N SER A 227 -9.29 -19.34 7.13
CA SER A 227 -10.45 -18.68 6.52
C SER A 227 -11.61 -18.34 7.48
N LEU A 228 -11.47 -18.59 8.79
CA LEU A 228 -12.58 -18.49 9.75
C LEU A 228 -13.19 -17.07 9.85
N TRP A 229 -12.42 -16.03 9.50
CA TRP A 229 -12.87 -14.63 9.45
C TRP A 229 -13.97 -14.36 8.42
N ILE A 230 -14.06 -15.21 7.38
CA ILE A 230 -15.15 -15.14 6.39
C ILE A 230 -16.51 -15.34 7.08
N GLY A 231 -16.55 -16.09 8.19
CA GLY A 231 -17.73 -16.30 9.03
C GLY A 231 -18.12 -15.10 9.90
N ASP A 232 -17.50 -13.94 9.73
CA ASP A 232 -17.92 -12.64 10.29
C ASP A 232 -18.62 -11.74 9.25
N LEU A 233 -18.51 -12.06 7.97
CA LEU A 233 -19.08 -11.26 6.89
C LEU A 233 -20.44 -11.82 6.49
N SER A 234 -21.49 -10.99 6.47
CA SER A 234 -22.83 -11.42 6.08
C SER A 234 -22.90 -11.96 4.64
N LEU A 235 -23.94 -12.75 4.33
CA LEU A 235 -24.17 -13.26 2.97
C LEU A 235 -24.20 -12.15 1.91
N GLY A 236 -24.75 -10.98 2.26
CA GLY A 236 -24.71 -9.79 1.42
C GLY A 236 -23.30 -9.29 1.11
N ILE A 237 -22.42 -9.26 2.11
CA ILE A 237 -21.01 -8.87 1.91
C ILE A 237 -20.26 -9.92 1.09
N LEU A 238 -20.49 -11.21 1.36
CA LEU A 238 -19.79 -12.29 0.65
C LEU A 238 -20.10 -12.32 -0.85
N GLN A 239 -21.27 -11.86 -1.29
CA GLN A 239 -21.56 -11.75 -2.71
C GLN A 239 -20.61 -10.76 -3.43
N TYR A 240 -20.10 -9.73 -2.74
CA TYR A 240 -19.09 -8.82 -3.27
C TYR A 240 -17.65 -9.36 -3.27
N TRP A 241 -17.39 -10.63 -2.90
CA TRP A 241 -16.03 -11.17 -2.72
C TRP A 241 -15.05 -10.84 -3.86
N LYS A 242 -15.47 -10.97 -5.12
CA LYS A 242 -14.63 -10.74 -6.31
C LYS A 242 -14.59 -9.27 -6.78
N ARG A 243 -15.34 -8.35 -6.16
CA ARG A 243 -15.40 -6.93 -6.54
C ARG A 243 -14.15 -6.13 -6.13
N PRO A 244 -13.65 -6.16 -4.87
CA PRO A 244 -12.42 -5.47 -4.50
C PRO A 244 -11.17 -6.18 -5.07
N ARG A 245 -10.48 -5.48 -5.97
CA ARG A 245 -9.22 -5.89 -6.61
C ARG A 245 -8.04 -5.21 -5.93
N ILE A 246 -7.21 -5.98 -5.24
CA ILE A 246 -6.06 -5.47 -4.49
C ILE A 246 -4.79 -5.65 -5.35
N GLN A 247 -3.97 -4.61 -5.47
CA GLN A 247 -2.71 -4.61 -6.22
C GLN A 247 -1.52 -4.31 -5.33
N LEU A 248 -0.40 -4.99 -5.57
CA LEU A 248 0.86 -4.82 -4.85
C LEU A 248 1.82 -3.97 -5.69
N GLN A 249 2.35 -2.90 -5.11
CA GLN A 249 3.14 -1.88 -5.79
C GLN A 249 4.47 -1.69 -5.06
N VAL A 250 5.41 -2.59 -5.34
CA VAL A 250 6.73 -2.56 -4.68
C VAL A 250 7.58 -1.46 -5.31
N ILE A 251 8.29 -0.71 -4.47
CA ILE A 251 9.18 0.39 -4.85
C ILE A 251 10.58 0.03 -4.37
N THR A 252 11.56 0.02 -5.27
CA THR A 252 12.93 -0.40 -4.94
C THR A 252 13.95 0.44 -5.70
N GLN A 253 15.16 0.52 -5.15
CA GLN A 253 16.32 1.06 -5.86
C GLN A 253 17.49 0.09 -5.81
N ASN A 254 18.32 0.15 -4.77
CA ASN A 254 19.62 -0.52 -4.72
C ASN A 254 19.90 -1.19 -3.35
N ARG A 255 18.88 -1.85 -2.79
CA ARG A 255 18.92 -2.54 -1.48
C ARG A 255 18.52 -4.02 -1.62
N ILE A 256 19.28 -4.78 -2.42
CA ILE A 256 18.94 -6.15 -2.85
C ILE A 256 18.53 -7.10 -1.71
N ASP A 257 19.22 -7.12 -0.57
CA ASP A 257 18.90 -8.01 0.55
C ASP A 257 17.52 -7.69 1.17
N SER A 258 17.30 -6.40 1.39
CA SER A 258 16.06 -5.83 1.94
C SER A 258 14.88 -6.06 0.98
N PHE A 259 15.08 -5.76 -0.31
CA PHE A 259 14.14 -6.06 -1.37
C PHE A 259 13.84 -7.57 -1.46
N SER A 260 14.86 -8.42 -1.33
CA SER A 260 14.69 -9.89 -1.34
C SER A 260 13.92 -10.40 -0.12
N ARG A 261 14.01 -9.72 1.03
CA ARG A 261 13.21 -9.97 2.24
C ARG A 261 11.74 -9.63 2.01
N LEU A 262 11.44 -8.42 1.51
CA LEU A 262 10.09 -8.04 1.10
C LEU A 262 9.48 -9.03 0.09
N MET A 263 10.20 -9.32 -1.00
CA MET A 263 9.73 -10.19 -2.08
C MET A 263 9.59 -11.67 -1.66
N ARG A 264 10.26 -12.09 -0.57
CA ARG A 264 10.04 -13.39 0.08
C ARG A 264 8.76 -13.37 0.91
N SER A 265 8.57 -12.37 1.78
CA SER A 265 7.37 -12.24 2.63
C SER A 265 6.07 -12.15 1.81
N LEU A 266 6.09 -11.40 0.69
CA LEU A 266 4.98 -11.32 -0.26
C LEU A 266 4.63 -12.66 -0.91
N LYS A 267 5.60 -13.56 -1.11
CA LYS A 267 5.34 -14.90 -1.67
C LYS A 267 4.68 -15.85 -0.68
N SER A 268 5.07 -15.77 0.60
CA SER A 268 4.58 -16.65 1.68
C SER A 268 3.21 -16.27 2.25
N ALA A 269 2.62 -15.16 1.83
CA ALA A 269 1.32 -14.71 2.32
C ALA A 269 0.13 -15.51 1.74
N PHE A 270 -0.96 -15.56 2.51
CA PHE A 270 -2.19 -16.24 2.17
C PHE A 270 -3.14 -15.31 1.41
N TYR A 271 -3.39 -15.61 0.14
CA TYR A 271 -4.24 -14.82 -0.75
C TYR A 271 -5.64 -15.40 -0.93
N PHE A 272 -5.96 -16.52 -0.26
CA PHE A 272 -7.29 -17.16 -0.27
C PHE A 272 -7.82 -17.47 -1.69
N GLY A 273 -6.90 -17.71 -2.63
CA GLY A 273 -7.19 -18.07 -4.01
C GLY A 273 -7.57 -16.92 -4.95
N ASP A 274 -7.66 -15.69 -4.45
CA ASP A 274 -7.81 -14.49 -5.27
C ASP A 274 -6.57 -14.21 -6.12
N GLU A 275 -6.78 -13.55 -7.26
CA GLU A 275 -5.72 -13.15 -8.17
C GLU A 275 -5.25 -11.73 -7.83
N VAL A 276 -3.96 -11.58 -7.54
CA VAL A 276 -3.34 -10.34 -7.05
C VAL A 276 -2.21 -9.94 -7.97
N SER A 277 -2.32 -8.77 -8.60
CA SER A 277 -1.27 -8.25 -9.46
C SER A 277 -0.12 -7.65 -8.65
N LEU A 278 1.10 -7.93 -9.07
CA LEU A 278 2.34 -7.42 -8.47
C LEU A 278 3.14 -6.63 -9.51
N THR A 279 3.43 -5.37 -9.20
CA THR A 279 4.32 -4.53 -10.00
C THR A 279 5.51 -4.08 -9.17
N ILE A 280 6.71 -4.25 -9.72
CA ILE A 280 7.95 -3.70 -9.16
C ILE A 280 8.27 -2.40 -9.90
N ASN A 281 8.39 -1.30 -9.18
CA ASN A 281 8.71 0.03 -9.66
C ASN A 281 10.15 0.36 -9.24
N MET A 282 11.10 0.17 -10.17
CA MET A 282 12.53 0.49 -9.95
C MET A 282 12.81 1.96 -10.27
N ASP A 283 13.41 2.71 -9.34
CA ASP A 283 13.97 4.04 -9.64
C ASP A 283 15.33 3.92 -10.35
N ARG A 284 15.76 4.97 -11.05
CA ARG A 284 16.85 5.02 -12.04
C ARG A 284 18.18 4.43 -11.59
N LYS A 285 18.52 4.50 -10.29
CA LYS A 285 19.79 4.01 -9.74
C LYS A 285 19.77 2.51 -9.39
N ALA A 286 18.76 1.76 -9.81
CA ALA A 286 18.71 0.32 -9.56
C ALA A 286 19.96 -0.40 -10.10
N ASP A 287 20.60 -1.19 -9.23
CA ASP A 287 21.83 -1.90 -9.55
C ASP A 287 21.57 -3.15 -10.41
N GLN A 288 22.65 -3.72 -10.95
CA GLN A 288 22.58 -4.88 -11.82
C GLN A 288 22.00 -6.11 -11.11
N GLU A 289 22.23 -6.26 -9.81
CA GLU A 289 21.76 -7.42 -9.03
C GLU A 289 20.25 -7.35 -8.81
N THR A 290 19.74 -6.20 -8.41
CA THR A 290 18.31 -5.87 -8.30
C THR A 290 17.60 -6.03 -9.65
N MET A 291 18.20 -5.54 -10.74
CA MET A 291 17.68 -5.75 -12.10
C MET A 291 17.67 -7.23 -12.51
N GLU A 292 18.68 -8.02 -12.14
CA GLU A 292 18.72 -9.46 -12.41
C GLU A 292 17.74 -10.25 -11.56
N PHE A 293 17.56 -9.90 -10.28
CA PHE A 293 16.53 -10.45 -9.42
C PHE A 293 15.15 -10.24 -10.06
N CYS A 294 14.83 -9.02 -10.48
CA CYS A 294 13.54 -8.71 -11.11
C CYS A 294 13.29 -9.52 -12.40
N ARG A 295 14.32 -9.78 -13.22
CA ARG A 295 14.23 -10.64 -14.42
C ARG A 295 14.01 -12.12 -14.08
N LYS A 296 14.63 -12.61 -13.00
CA LYS A 296 14.59 -14.00 -12.54
C LYS A 296 13.35 -14.30 -11.68
N PHE A 297 12.76 -13.29 -11.03
CA PHE A 297 11.61 -13.43 -10.15
C PHE A 297 10.39 -14.00 -10.89
N ARG A 298 9.60 -14.81 -10.18
CA ARG A 298 8.35 -15.40 -10.68
C ARG A 298 7.28 -15.23 -9.63
N TRP A 299 6.22 -14.51 -9.99
CA TRP A 299 5.00 -14.38 -9.18
C TRP A 299 4.06 -15.53 -9.50
N GLN A 300 3.37 -16.06 -8.48
CA GLN A 300 2.51 -17.24 -8.59
C GLN A 300 1.04 -16.94 -8.24
N HIS A 301 0.75 -15.73 -7.77
CA HIS A 301 -0.55 -15.33 -7.24
C HIS A 301 -1.33 -14.40 -8.18
N GLY A 302 -0.82 -14.12 -9.39
CA GLY A 302 -1.50 -13.31 -10.39
C GLY A 302 -0.56 -12.65 -11.43
N PRO A 303 -0.99 -11.56 -12.09
CA PRO A 303 -0.20 -10.84 -13.08
C PRO A 303 1.05 -10.21 -12.48
N PHE A 304 2.13 -10.16 -13.26
CA PHE A 304 3.42 -9.61 -12.83
C PHE A 304 3.96 -8.61 -13.84
N SER A 305 4.44 -7.46 -13.37
CA SER A 305 5.12 -6.48 -14.22
C SER A 305 6.31 -5.82 -13.53
N VAL A 306 7.25 -5.33 -14.33
CA VAL A 306 8.43 -4.59 -13.87
C VAL A 306 8.52 -3.29 -14.65
N ARG A 307 8.57 -2.17 -13.93
CA ARG A 307 8.76 -0.82 -14.45
C ARG A 307 10.15 -0.33 -14.03
N ASN A 308 10.84 0.36 -14.93
CA ASN A 308 12.15 0.94 -14.68
C ASN A 308 12.15 2.42 -15.08
N ARG A 309 12.53 3.32 -14.16
CA ARG A 309 12.47 4.76 -14.38
C ARG A 309 13.73 5.28 -15.10
N VAL A 310 13.54 6.08 -16.16
CA VAL A 310 14.64 6.61 -16.99
C VAL A 310 15.30 7.85 -16.37
N VAL A 311 14.50 8.69 -15.71
CA VAL A 311 14.93 9.86 -14.92
C VAL A 311 14.87 9.47 -13.44
N GLN A 312 15.65 10.09 -12.54
CA GLN A 312 15.47 9.84 -11.11
C GLN A 312 14.11 10.38 -10.66
N GLY A 313 13.31 9.58 -9.97
CA GLY A 313 12.07 10.04 -9.33
C GLY A 313 12.34 10.69 -7.98
N GLY A 314 13.10 9.99 -7.13
CA GLY A 314 13.16 10.32 -5.70
C GLY A 314 11.85 9.97 -5.00
N LEU A 315 11.84 9.99 -3.66
CA LEU A 315 10.78 9.38 -2.85
C LEU A 315 9.36 9.86 -3.22
N LEU A 316 9.16 11.15 -3.46
CA LEU A 316 7.86 11.72 -3.82
C LEU A 316 7.32 11.12 -5.13
N ALA A 317 8.09 11.19 -6.23
CA ALA A 317 7.62 10.66 -7.52
C ALA A 317 7.61 9.13 -7.55
N ALA A 318 8.54 8.47 -6.83
CA ALA A 318 8.60 7.01 -6.73
C ALA A 318 7.33 6.43 -6.07
N VAL A 319 6.85 7.02 -4.97
CA VAL A 319 5.61 6.59 -4.31
C VAL A 319 4.38 6.97 -5.13
N ILE A 320 4.25 8.24 -5.53
CA ILE A 320 3.04 8.76 -6.19
C ILE A 320 2.79 8.08 -7.54
N GLU A 321 3.82 7.91 -8.38
CA GLU A 321 3.63 7.33 -9.71
C GLU A 321 3.70 5.79 -9.73
N SER A 322 3.91 5.14 -8.58
CA SER A 322 3.81 3.67 -8.49
C SER A 322 2.42 3.18 -8.87
N TYR A 323 1.38 3.93 -8.47
CA TYR A 323 0.00 3.49 -8.50
C TYR A 323 -0.97 4.60 -8.93
N TYR A 324 -1.90 4.26 -9.83
CA TYR A 324 -3.07 5.07 -10.13
C TYR A 324 -4.27 4.15 -10.44
N PRO A 325 -5.39 4.26 -9.72
CA PRO A 325 -6.51 3.32 -9.80
C PRO A 325 -7.42 3.53 -11.01
N SER A 326 -7.81 2.43 -11.66
CA SER A 326 -8.74 2.47 -12.81
C SER A 326 -10.20 2.80 -12.45
N ASP A 327 -10.71 2.33 -11.30
CA ASP A 327 -12.11 2.52 -10.85
C ASP A 327 -12.21 2.70 -9.32
N ASN A 328 -13.39 2.49 -8.70
CA ASN A 328 -13.62 2.60 -7.24
C ASN A 328 -13.45 1.27 -6.46
N HIS A 329 -13.08 0.19 -7.14
CA HIS A 329 -12.90 -1.15 -6.56
C HIS A 329 -11.45 -1.66 -6.64
N GLU A 330 -10.57 -0.90 -7.28
CA GLU A 330 -9.13 -1.13 -7.31
C GLU A 330 -8.45 -0.47 -6.11
N TYR A 331 -7.68 -1.23 -5.32
CA TYR A 331 -6.98 -0.75 -4.12
C TYR A 331 -5.49 -1.04 -4.24
N GLY A 332 -4.64 -0.04 -4.00
CA GLY A 332 -3.19 -0.14 -4.15
C GLY A 332 -2.48 -0.25 -2.80
N ILE A 333 -1.55 -1.20 -2.69
CA ILE A 333 -0.63 -1.33 -1.55
C ILE A 333 0.79 -0.97 -2.00
N PRO A 334 1.22 0.30 -1.89
CA PRO A 334 2.62 0.69 -2.05
C PRO A 334 3.48 0.12 -0.91
N LEU A 335 4.63 -0.44 -1.26
CA LEU A 335 5.58 -1.07 -0.34
C LEU A 335 7.01 -0.69 -0.73
N GLU A 336 7.70 0.05 0.13
CA GLU A 336 9.14 0.37 -0.04
C GLU A 336 10.01 -0.83 0.33
N ASP A 337 11.20 -0.94 -0.27
CA ASP A 337 12.06 -2.13 -0.19
C ASP A 337 12.62 -2.45 1.22
N ASP A 338 12.37 -1.63 2.25
CA ASP A 338 12.67 -1.89 3.68
C ASP A 338 11.47 -2.31 4.55
N VAL A 339 10.29 -2.46 3.94
CA VAL A 339 9.11 -3.07 4.56
C VAL A 339 9.19 -4.60 4.47
N GLU A 340 8.66 -5.30 5.47
CA GLU A 340 8.36 -6.73 5.40
C GLU A 340 6.91 -6.96 5.87
N VAL A 341 6.21 -7.96 5.33
CA VAL A 341 4.80 -8.22 5.64
C VAL A 341 4.56 -9.57 6.33
N SER A 342 3.58 -9.60 7.23
CA SER A 342 3.02 -10.83 7.81
C SER A 342 2.39 -11.70 6.71
N PRO A 343 2.42 -13.04 6.83
CA PRO A 343 1.63 -13.93 5.97
C PRO A 343 0.13 -13.62 5.91
N PHE A 344 -0.41 -12.87 6.89
CA PHE A 344 -1.83 -12.51 7.01
C PHE A 344 -2.16 -11.07 6.58
N PHE A 345 -1.22 -10.31 6.00
CA PHE A 345 -1.47 -8.91 5.61
C PHE A 345 -2.64 -8.76 4.62
N TYR A 346 -2.73 -9.69 3.67
CA TYR A 346 -3.82 -9.72 2.70
C TYR A 346 -5.16 -10.08 3.36
N MET A 347 -5.14 -10.96 4.35
CA MET A 347 -6.31 -11.35 5.14
C MET A 347 -6.94 -10.13 5.83
N TRP A 348 -6.13 -9.38 6.59
CA TRP A 348 -6.54 -8.15 7.25
C TRP A 348 -7.11 -7.13 6.25
N THR A 349 -6.43 -6.93 5.13
CA THR A 349 -6.86 -6.00 4.08
C THR A 349 -8.20 -6.40 3.47
N LYS A 350 -8.35 -7.66 3.04
CA LYS A 350 -9.57 -8.17 2.39
C LYS A 350 -10.77 -8.15 3.34
N TYR A 351 -10.56 -8.58 4.59
CA TYR A 351 -11.57 -8.63 5.64
C TYR A 351 -12.12 -7.23 5.98
N THR A 352 -11.23 -6.27 6.24
CA THR A 352 -11.62 -4.88 6.58
C THR A 352 -12.21 -4.13 5.38
N LEU A 353 -11.71 -4.34 4.15
CA LEU A 353 -12.35 -3.83 2.94
C LEU A 353 -13.78 -4.35 2.80
N LEU A 354 -13.98 -5.67 2.89
CA LEU A 354 -15.32 -6.27 2.73
C LEU A 354 -16.30 -5.76 3.80
N LYS A 355 -15.90 -5.74 5.08
CA LYS A 355 -16.71 -5.18 6.19
C LYS A 355 -17.08 -3.72 5.93
N TYR A 356 -16.10 -2.83 5.75
CA TYR A 356 -16.34 -1.38 5.81
C TYR A 356 -16.68 -0.73 4.46
N ARG A 357 -16.43 -1.36 3.31
CA ARG A 357 -16.71 -0.80 1.98
C ARG A 357 -17.84 -1.48 1.22
N TYR A 358 -18.07 -2.77 1.49
CA TYR A 358 -19.11 -3.56 0.82
C TYR A 358 -20.27 -3.95 1.76
N GLY A 359 -20.07 -3.83 3.08
CA GLY A 359 -21.13 -3.96 4.08
C GLY A 359 -22.09 -2.76 4.17
N PRO A 360 -23.18 -2.90 4.95
CA PRO A 360 -24.25 -1.91 5.03
C PRO A 360 -23.78 -0.56 5.59
N GLY A 361 -22.81 -0.55 6.51
CA GLY A 361 -22.24 0.66 7.11
C GLY A 361 -21.40 1.55 6.18
N ARG A 362 -21.22 1.20 4.89
CA ARG A 362 -20.33 1.90 3.95
C ARG A 362 -20.65 3.39 3.71
N SER A 363 -21.86 3.85 4.04
CA SER A 363 -22.25 5.26 3.96
C SER A 363 -21.48 6.12 4.98
N SER A 364 -21.18 5.54 6.15
CA SER A 364 -20.40 6.17 7.22
C SER A 364 -18.90 6.19 6.88
N SER A 365 -18.40 5.16 6.20
CA SER A 365 -16.96 5.01 5.88
C SER A 365 -16.48 5.84 4.69
N ARG A 366 -17.25 6.82 4.19
CA ARG A 366 -16.86 7.70 3.07
C ARG A 366 -15.56 8.49 3.34
N ARG A 367 -15.21 8.73 4.60
CA ARG A 367 -13.96 9.39 5.03
C ARG A 367 -12.84 8.42 5.42
N LEU A 368 -13.00 7.12 5.17
CA LEU A 368 -11.91 6.16 5.25
C LEU A 368 -11.06 6.27 3.98
N TYR A 369 -9.77 6.60 4.08
CA TYR A 369 -8.85 6.70 2.92
C TYR A 369 -7.91 5.50 2.75
N GLY A 370 -7.88 4.60 3.72
CA GLY A 370 -7.03 3.42 3.65
C GLY A 370 -7.06 2.55 4.90
N ILE A 371 -6.30 1.46 4.83
CA ILE A 371 -6.09 0.48 5.90
C ILE A 371 -4.58 0.32 6.07
N SER A 372 -4.06 0.64 7.26
CA SER A 372 -2.68 0.38 7.64
C SER A 372 -2.45 -1.11 7.87
N LEU A 373 -1.27 -1.59 7.47
CA LEU A 373 -0.73 -2.88 7.88
C LEU A 373 0.15 -2.75 9.15
N TYR A 374 0.68 -1.56 9.41
CA TYR A 374 1.60 -1.23 10.50
C TYR A 374 0.89 -0.59 11.69
N GLY A 375 1.19 -1.06 12.91
CA GLY A 375 0.80 -0.42 14.18
C GLY A 375 1.92 0.49 14.73
N PRO A 376 1.77 1.82 14.75
CA PRO A 376 2.82 2.73 15.21
C PRO A 376 3.09 2.64 16.72
N LYS A 377 4.38 2.70 17.08
CA LYS A 377 4.89 2.84 18.46
C LYS A 377 5.20 4.28 18.86
N ALA A 378 5.10 5.22 17.92
CA ALA A 378 5.46 6.62 18.09
C ALA A 378 4.55 7.54 17.28
N SER A 379 4.15 8.66 17.88
CA SER A 379 3.43 9.75 17.21
C SER A 379 4.45 10.71 16.59
N GLU A 380 4.40 10.87 15.27
CA GLU A 380 5.43 11.55 14.47
C GLU A 380 5.18 13.06 14.22
N LEU A 381 3.97 13.56 14.52
CA LEU A 381 3.49 14.89 14.09
C LEU A 381 3.55 15.99 15.16
N HIS A 382 3.94 15.66 16.39
CA HIS A 382 4.15 16.66 17.45
C HIS A 382 5.28 17.63 17.07
N TRP A 383 5.05 18.94 17.24
CA TRP A 383 5.98 19.98 16.82
C TRP A 383 7.41 19.83 17.37
N ASN A 384 7.52 19.36 18.62
CA ASN A 384 8.78 19.25 19.36
C ASN A 384 9.60 17.98 19.06
N GLY A 385 9.12 17.06 18.20
CA GLY A 385 9.80 15.79 17.94
C GLY A 385 8.84 14.61 17.88
N ARG A 386 9.38 13.37 17.89
CA ARG A 386 8.52 12.19 18.04
C ARG A 386 8.17 11.98 19.51
N ARG A 387 7.04 11.36 19.79
CA ARG A 387 6.64 10.95 21.15
C ARG A 387 6.31 9.46 21.18
N PRO A 388 6.56 8.73 22.27
CA PRO A 388 6.02 7.39 22.45
C PRO A 388 4.50 7.40 22.24
N PHE A 389 3.96 6.36 21.61
CA PHE A 389 2.52 6.21 21.38
C PHE A 389 2.14 4.76 21.55
N ASP A 390 1.17 4.51 22.44
CA ASP A 390 0.56 3.20 22.68
C ASP A 390 -0.96 3.34 22.55
N PRO A 391 -1.60 2.77 21.52
CA PRO A 391 -3.04 2.83 21.35
C PRO A 391 -3.79 2.06 22.45
N GLU A 392 -3.20 1.03 23.06
CA GLU A 392 -3.82 0.36 24.22
C GLU A 392 -3.90 1.32 25.43
N ALA A 393 -2.85 2.10 25.67
CA ALA A 393 -2.82 3.09 26.76
C ALA A 393 -3.77 4.28 26.51
N VAL A 394 -3.84 4.76 25.26
CA VAL A 394 -4.78 5.84 24.85
C VAL A 394 -6.24 5.41 25.04
N LEU A 395 -6.57 4.16 24.74
CA LEU A 395 -7.95 3.64 24.87
C LEU A 395 -8.31 3.18 26.29
N GLN A 396 -7.33 2.93 27.16
CA GLN A 396 -7.53 2.36 28.51
C GLN A 396 -8.53 3.14 29.38
N HIS A 397 -8.64 4.46 29.21
CA HIS A 397 -9.52 5.33 30.00
C HIS A 397 -10.76 5.79 29.23
N THR A 398 -11.17 5.04 28.21
CA THR A 398 -12.33 5.32 27.36
C THR A 398 -13.42 4.23 27.48
N SER A 399 -14.55 4.41 26.80
CA SER A 399 -15.57 3.38 26.63
C SER A 399 -15.23 2.31 25.59
N TYR A 400 -14.13 2.48 24.83
CA TYR A 400 -13.76 1.56 23.77
C TYR A 400 -12.94 0.37 24.30
N PRO A 401 -13.02 -0.82 23.66
CA PRO A 401 -12.14 -1.93 23.98
C PRO A 401 -10.66 -1.54 23.82
N ARG A 402 -9.82 -1.86 24.82
CA ARG A 402 -8.38 -1.52 24.84
C ARG A 402 -7.61 -1.96 23.58
N ARG A 403 -7.98 -3.11 22.98
CA ARG A 403 -7.47 -3.61 21.69
C ARG A 403 -8.45 -3.44 20.51
N SER A 404 -9.31 -2.42 20.55
CA SER A 404 -10.08 -2.06 19.36
C SER A 404 -9.13 -1.58 18.26
N PRO A 405 -9.26 -2.05 17.01
CA PRO A 405 -8.80 -1.31 15.86
C PRO A 405 -9.32 0.13 15.93
N TYR A 406 -8.55 1.09 15.44
CA TYR A 406 -8.86 2.52 15.54
C TYR A 406 -8.73 3.21 14.20
N LEU A 407 -9.40 4.35 14.08
CA LEU A 407 -9.31 5.26 12.94
C LEU A 407 -8.33 6.39 13.32
N SER A 408 -7.42 6.80 12.43
CA SER A 408 -6.51 7.93 12.68
C SER A 408 -6.31 8.80 11.46
N GLN A 409 -6.08 10.10 11.66
CA GLN A 409 -5.67 11.03 10.59
C GLN A 409 -4.22 10.84 10.13
N VAL A 410 -3.39 10.04 10.81
CA VAL A 410 -1.99 9.83 10.42
C VAL A 410 -1.94 8.90 9.19
N PRO A 411 -1.21 9.23 8.11
CA PRO A 411 -1.00 8.29 7.01
C PRO A 411 0.09 7.25 7.32
N CYS A 412 -0.14 5.99 6.96
CA CYS A 412 0.89 4.96 7.07
C CYS A 412 1.78 4.89 5.82
N SER A 413 3.09 5.05 6.02
CA SER A 413 4.12 4.95 4.97
C SER A 413 4.78 3.56 4.89
N TRP A 414 4.54 2.67 5.85
CA TRP A 414 5.24 1.36 5.95
C TRP A 414 4.31 0.18 5.65
N GLY A 415 3.54 0.31 4.57
CA GLY A 415 2.55 -0.68 4.13
C GLY A 415 1.13 -0.30 4.55
N ALA A 416 0.32 0.07 3.57
CA ALA A 416 -1.10 0.34 3.73
C ALA A 416 -1.84 0.18 2.40
N ALA A 417 -3.09 -0.24 2.44
CA ALA A 417 -3.97 -0.21 1.27
C ALA A 417 -4.63 1.17 1.15
N TYR A 418 -4.37 1.88 0.06
CA TYR A 418 -4.93 3.19 -0.24
C TYR A 418 -6.21 3.09 -1.09
N PHE A 419 -7.22 3.91 -0.74
CA PHE A 419 -8.53 3.86 -1.38
C PHE A 419 -8.55 4.70 -2.67
N PRO A 420 -9.18 4.19 -3.74
CA PRO A 420 -8.96 4.71 -5.08
C PRO A 420 -9.43 6.15 -5.27
N GLU A 421 -10.59 6.52 -4.73
CA GLU A 421 -11.15 7.86 -4.91
C GLU A 421 -10.32 8.91 -4.16
N VAL A 422 -9.81 8.60 -2.97
CA VAL A 422 -8.96 9.51 -2.20
C VAL A 422 -7.56 9.60 -2.79
N TRP A 423 -7.03 8.51 -3.36
CA TRP A 423 -5.74 8.54 -4.05
C TRP A 423 -5.80 9.41 -5.32
N ARG A 424 -6.92 9.37 -6.09
CA ARG A 424 -7.11 10.27 -7.25
C ARG A 424 -7.38 11.72 -6.85
N GLU A 425 -8.07 11.97 -5.75
CA GLU A 425 -8.17 13.31 -5.15
C GLU A 425 -6.78 13.81 -4.79
N PHE A 426 -5.96 13.00 -4.14
CA PHE A 426 -4.60 13.35 -3.74
C PHE A 426 -3.66 13.59 -4.93
N HIS A 427 -3.72 12.81 -6.00
CA HIS A 427 -2.96 13.08 -7.23
C HIS A 427 -3.27 14.47 -7.81
N GLN A 428 -4.55 14.87 -7.82
CA GLN A 428 -4.96 16.20 -8.28
C GLN A 428 -4.54 17.30 -7.29
N TYR A 429 -4.71 17.08 -5.99
CA TYR A 429 -4.32 18.01 -4.93
C TYR A 429 -2.81 18.27 -4.95
N LEU A 430 -2.00 17.20 -4.94
CA LEU A 430 -0.54 17.27 -4.95
C LEU A 430 -0.01 18.02 -6.17
N LYS A 431 -0.56 17.77 -7.36
CA LYS A 431 -0.19 18.51 -8.57
C LYS A 431 -0.33 20.03 -8.34
N HIS A 432 -1.52 20.47 -7.92
CA HIS A 432 -1.78 21.89 -7.68
C HIS A 432 -0.95 22.47 -6.52
N ARG A 433 -0.68 21.70 -5.45
CA ARG A 433 0.20 22.15 -4.35
C ARG A 433 1.66 22.29 -4.79
N VAL A 434 2.17 21.37 -5.61
CA VAL A 434 3.53 21.42 -6.16
C VAL A 434 3.68 22.58 -7.15
N ASP A 435 2.66 22.83 -7.99
CA ASP A 435 2.62 24.00 -8.88
C ASP A 435 2.59 25.32 -8.07
N ASP A 436 1.80 25.39 -6.98
CA ASP A 436 1.70 26.57 -6.11
C ASP A 436 3.01 26.85 -5.34
N VAL A 437 3.58 25.82 -4.69
CA VAL A 437 4.80 25.93 -3.86
C VAL A 437 6.04 26.28 -4.71
N ASN A 438 6.12 25.81 -5.96
CA ASN A 438 7.18 26.21 -6.89
C ASN A 438 6.89 27.53 -7.64
N GLY A 439 5.66 28.03 -7.54
CA GLY A 439 5.18 29.25 -8.21
C GLY A 439 5.16 30.45 -7.26
N TYR A 440 3.97 30.98 -7.01
CA TYR A 440 3.76 32.18 -6.19
C TYR A 440 3.32 31.90 -4.73
N ASN A 441 3.14 30.63 -4.35
CA ASN A 441 2.69 30.18 -3.01
C ASN A 441 1.46 30.96 -2.49
N LEU A 442 0.40 30.99 -3.29
CA LEU A 442 -0.80 31.81 -3.06
C LEU A 442 -1.75 31.24 -2.00
N GLN A 443 -1.67 29.94 -1.73
CA GLN A 443 -2.60 29.24 -0.84
C GLN A 443 -2.05 29.05 0.58
N ASN A 444 -0.72 29.00 0.74
CA ASN A 444 -0.01 28.87 2.03
C ASN A 444 -0.58 27.77 2.98
N ILE A 445 -1.08 26.66 2.42
CA ILE A 445 -1.71 25.60 3.22
C ILE A 445 -0.67 24.96 4.15
N THR A 446 -0.94 25.04 5.45
CA THR A 446 -0.16 24.41 6.52
C THR A 446 -1.13 23.86 7.57
N VAL A 447 -0.79 22.73 8.21
CA VAL A 447 -1.63 22.15 9.26
C VAL A 447 -1.20 22.71 10.62
N PRO A 448 -2.08 23.38 11.39
CA PRO A 448 -1.75 23.98 12.67
C PRO A 448 -1.10 22.97 13.63
N GLY A 449 0.01 23.33 14.27
CA GLY A 449 0.70 22.50 15.26
C GLY A 449 1.42 21.23 14.73
N SER A 450 1.42 20.98 13.42
CA SER A 450 2.02 19.77 12.83
C SER A 450 3.50 19.95 12.46
N ARG A 451 4.37 19.01 12.87
CA ARG A 451 5.77 18.91 12.41
C ARG A 451 5.89 18.72 10.89
N SER A 452 4.84 18.19 10.22
CA SER A 452 4.86 17.86 8.79
C SER A 452 5.17 19.05 7.87
N VAL A 453 4.92 20.29 8.31
CA VAL A 453 5.28 21.52 7.58
C VAL A 453 6.78 21.58 7.25
N ARG A 454 7.64 20.99 8.11
CA ARG A 454 9.10 20.91 7.90
C ARG A 454 9.49 19.94 6.77
N TRP A 455 8.66 18.96 6.42
CA TRP A 455 8.98 17.88 5.49
C TRP A 455 8.82 18.30 4.01
N ARG A 456 9.56 19.32 3.58
CA ARG A 456 9.40 20.02 2.29
C ARG A 456 9.34 19.10 1.04
N ASN A 457 10.09 18.00 1.05
CA ASN A 457 10.20 17.08 -0.09
C ASN A 457 9.36 15.80 0.06
N SER A 458 8.61 15.64 1.16
CA SER A 458 7.84 14.41 1.42
C SER A 458 6.44 14.49 0.84
N TRP A 459 6.04 13.46 0.08
CA TRP A 459 4.64 13.29 -0.36
C TRP A 459 3.68 13.28 0.84
N LYS A 460 4.12 12.72 1.97
CA LYS A 460 3.34 12.55 3.21
C LYS A 460 2.90 13.89 3.79
N ARG A 461 3.69 14.96 3.64
CA ARG A 461 3.28 16.33 4.03
C ARG A 461 2.00 16.74 3.31
N PHE A 462 2.02 16.72 1.98
CA PHE A 462 0.88 17.16 1.17
C PHE A 462 -0.35 16.28 1.40
N PHE A 463 -0.14 14.99 1.67
CA PHE A 463 -1.25 14.11 2.04
C PHE A 463 -1.82 14.46 3.42
N ILE A 464 -1.00 14.79 4.41
CA ILE A 464 -1.46 15.30 5.72
C ILE A 464 -2.25 16.62 5.58
N GLU A 465 -1.83 17.54 4.68
CA GLU A 465 -2.61 18.75 4.38
C GLU A 465 -4.04 18.39 3.90
N LEU A 466 -4.16 17.50 2.91
CA LEU A 466 -5.46 17.04 2.39
C LEU A 466 -6.27 16.27 3.45
N VAL A 467 -5.62 15.39 4.21
CA VAL A 467 -6.28 14.55 5.22
C VAL A 467 -6.86 15.39 6.36
N TYR A 468 -6.16 16.44 6.78
CA TYR A 468 -6.67 17.39 7.76
C TYR A 468 -7.86 18.19 7.20
N LEU A 469 -7.71 18.81 6.01
CA LEU A 469 -8.76 19.61 5.38
C LEU A 469 -10.08 18.83 5.18
N ARG A 470 -10.01 17.53 4.88
CA ARG A 470 -11.19 16.68 4.64
C ARG A 470 -11.70 15.94 5.88
N GLY A 471 -11.05 16.03 7.04
CA GLY A 471 -11.40 15.19 8.20
C GLY A 471 -11.31 13.69 7.88
N TYR A 472 -10.33 13.32 7.06
CA TYR A 472 -10.08 11.96 6.56
C TYR A 472 -9.43 11.09 7.65
N VAL A 473 -9.67 9.77 7.62
CA VAL A 473 -9.06 8.79 8.54
C VAL A 473 -8.63 7.49 7.84
N MET A 474 -7.63 6.80 8.39
CA MET A 474 -7.18 5.46 8.01
C MET A 474 -7.42 4.49 9.16
N LEU A 475 -7.80 3.24 8.84
CA LEU A 475 -7.94 2.17 9.82
C LEU A 475 -6.57 1.63 10.21
N TYR A 476 -6.34 1.43 11.51
CA TYR A 476 -5.11 0.88 12.06
C TYR A 476 -5.37 -0.41 12.87
N PRO A 477 -4.45 -1.39 12.81
CA PRO A 477 -4.46 -2.55 13.70
C PRO A 477 -4.08 -2.15 15.13
N ASN A 478 -4.55 -2.93 16.11
CA ASN A 478 -4.27 -2.73 17.54
C ASN A 478 -4.15 -4.09 18.25
N PHE A 479 -3.19 -4.91 17.79
CA PHE A 479 -2.91 -6.22 18.38
C PHE A 479 -1.86 -6.11 19.48
N LYS A 480 -1.86 -7.10 20.38
CA LYS A 480 -1.03 -7.15 21.57
C LYS A 480 0.45 -6.94 21.24
N ASN A 481 1.17 -6.22 22.08
CA ASN A 481 2.61 -5.93 21.94
C ASN A 481 2.99 -5.26 20.60
N PHE A 482 2.09 -4.47 20.00
CA PHE A 482 2.25 -3.84 18.69
C PHE A 482 2.38 -4.83 17.50
N THR A 483 1.94 -6.08 17.66
CA THR A 483 1.93 -7.07 16.59
C THR A 483 1.20 -6.52 15.35
N SER A 484 1.85 -6.62 14.19
CA SER A 484 1.44 -5.90 12.98
C SER A 484 1.45 -6.80 11.74
N LEU A 485 0.76 -6.33 10.69
CA LEU A 485 0.72 -6.97 9.39
C LEU A 485 1.85 -6.52 8.46
N SER A 486 2.55 -5.44 8.81
CA SER A 486 3.84 -5.06 8.24
C SER A 486 4.77 -4.50 9.31
N THR A 487 6.07 -4.50 9.00
CA THR A 487 7.11 -3.92 9.85
C THR A 487 8.12 -3.17 8.97
N ASN A 488 8.76 -2.14 9.52
CA ASN A 488 9.85 -1.45 8.84
C ASN A 488 11.18 -1.79 9.52
N HIS A 489 12.17 -2.19 8.73
CA HIS A 489 13.49 -2.56 9.24
C HIS A 489 14.42 -1.35 9.48
N ALA A 490 13.96 -0.14 9.16
CA ALA A 490 14.69 1.13 9.32
C ALA A 490 16.07 1.14 8.65
N GLU A 491 16.16 0.44 7.51
CA GLU A 491 17.35 0.32 6.67
C GLU A 491 17.84 1.71 6.22
N SER A 492 19.15 1.90 6.11
CA SER A 492 19.71 3.21 5.77
C SER A 492 19.21 3.73 4.42
N GLY A 493 18.90 5.03 4.35
CA GLY A 493 18.27 5.66 3.19
C GLY A 493 17.95 7.14 3.41
N GLU A 494 17.12 7.74 2.54
CA GLU A 494 16.77 9.18 2.53
C GLU A 494 16.16 9.71 3.84
N HIS A 495 15.66 8.82 4.72
CA HIS A 495 15.02 9.16 6.00
C HIS A 495 15.63 8.43 7.21
N MET A 496 16.66 7.60 7.01
CA MET A 496 17.29 6.79 8.06
C MET A 496 18.81 6.95 8.00
N HIS A 497 19.37 7.61 9.01
CA HIS A 497 20.80 7.84 9.16
C HIS A 497 21.27 7.36 10.54
N PRO A 498 21.97 6.20 10.63
CA PRO A 498 22.37 5.64 11.92
C PRO A 498 23.57 6.41 12.52
N GLU A 499 23.27 7.42 13.33
CA GLU A 499 24.27 8.14 14.13
C GLU A 499 24.78 7.29 15.32
N ARG A 500 26.10 7.23 15.51
CA ARG A 500 26.77 6.45 16.57
C ARG A 500 26.44 6.83 18.04
N LYS A 501 25.54 7.78 18.26
CA LYS A 501 25.13 8.29 19.58
C LYS A 501 23.61 8.33 19.80
N LYS A 502 22.81 7.96 18.80
CA LYS A 502 21.34 8.01 18.89
C LYS A 502 20.76 6.59 19.01
N THR A 503 19.57 6.48 19.59
CA THR A 503 18.82 5.23 19.68
C THR A 503 18.68 4.60 18.28
N PRO A 504 19.04 3.31 18.08
CA PRO A 504 18.91 2.66 16.79
C PRO A 504 17.48 2.79 16.23
N PRO A 505 17.29 3.30 15.00
CA PRO A 505 15.95 3.51 14.41
C PRO A 505 15.03 2.28 14.45
N SER A 506 15.59 1.07 14.33
CA SER A 506 14.84 -0.19 14.44
C SER A 506 14.15 -0.38 15.80
N LEU A 507 14.69 0.13 16.92
CA LEU A 507 14.01 0.04 18.22
C LEU A 507 12.73 0.88 18.30
N VAL A 508 12.66 1.95 17.49
CA VAL A 508 11.52 2.87 17.40
C VAL A 508 10.49 2.38 16.39
N PHE A 509 10.95 1.90 15.22
CA PHE A 509 10.09 1.66 14.07
C PHE A 509 9.76 0.19 13.82
N THR A 510 10.63 -0.75 14.20
CA THR A 510 10.38 -2.18 14.00
C THR A 510 9.39 -2.72 15.03
N VAL A 511 8.38 -3.42 14.52
CA VAL A 511 7.31 -4.10 15.27
C VAL A 511 7.35 -5.61 14.99
N PRO A 512 6.86 -6.46 15.91
CA PRO A 512 6.71 -7.88 15.63
C PRO A 512 5.67 -8.11 14.51
N LEU A 513 5.98 -9.01 13.58
CA LEU A 513 5.02 -9.46 12.57
C LEU A 513 4.07 -10.50 13.16
N MET A 514 2.85 -10.52 12.64
CA MET A 514 1.87 -11.56 12.97
C MET A 514 2.22 -12.87 12.23
N ASP A 515 2.95 -13.77 12.88
CA ASP A 515 3.36 -15.06 12.31
C ASP A 515 2.32 -16.18 12.49
N ASN A 516 1.38 -16.02 13.43
CA ASN A 516 0.23 -16.90 13.64
C ASN A 516 -1.08 -16.13 13.47
N ASN A 517 -2.14 -16.80 13.02
CA ASN A 517 -3.44 -16.15 12.78
C ASN A 517 -4.23 -15.97 14.08
N SER A 518 -3.93 -14.90 14.82
CA SER A 518 -4.64 -14.49 16.04
C SER A 518 -5.69 -13.38 15.81
N ILE A 519 -5.91 -12.91 14.57
CA ILE A 519 -6.73 -11.71 14.30
C ILE A 519 -8.09 -11.77 14.98
N LEU A 520 -8.82 -12.89 14.86
CA LEU A 520 -10.13 -13.02 15.50
C LEU A 520 -10.05 -13.11 17.02
N GLU A 521 -9.03 -13.77 17.56
CA GLU A 521 -8.86 -14.00 19.01
C GLU A 521 -8.49 -12.71 19.75
N GLU A 522 -7.83 -11.78 19.08
CA GLU A 522 -7.43 -10.49 19.64
C GLU A 522 -8.40 -9.34 19.35
N LEU A 523 -9.24 -9.47 18.31
CA LEU A 523 -10.31 -8.52 17.99
C LEU A 523 -11.41 -8.49 19.08
N PRO A 524 -12.03 -7.32 19.34
CA PRO A 524 -13.14 -7.23 20.28
C PRO A 524 -14.25 -8.25 19.99
N ASN A 525 -14.61 -9.04 21.00
CA ASN A 525 -15.65 -10.07 20.97
C ASN A 525 -15.47 -11.21 19.92
N GLY A 526 -14.38 -11.26 19.14
CA GLY A 526 -14.19 -12.26 18.08
C GLY A 526 -14.53 -11.80 16.65
N HIS A 527 -14.74 -10.49 16.46
CA HIS A 527 -15.37 -9.90 15.27
C HIS A 527 -14.77 -8.52 14.93
N LEU A 528 -14.92 -8.03 13.69
CA LEU A 528 -14.65 -6.61 13.41
C LEU A 528 -15.78 -5.75 13.99
N PRO A 529 -15.50 -4.70 14.79
CA PRO A 529 -16.51 -3.75 15.25
C PRO A 529 -17.28 -3.11 14.09
N GLU A 530 -18.45 -2.53 14.37
CA GLU A 530 -19.11 -1.68 13.38
C GLU A 530 -18.37 -0.34 13.23
N TYR A 531 -18.45 0.28 12.04
CA TYR A 531 -17.63 1.47 11.74
C TYR A 531 -17.85 2.64 12.72
N ALA A 532 -19.07 2.77 13.27
CA ALA A 532 -19.42 3.79 14.25
C ALA A 532 -18.95 3.47 15.69
N GLU A 533 -18.48 2.25 15.94
CA GLU A 533 -17.94 1.79 17.23
C GLU A 533 -16.41 1.90 17.29
N LEU A 534 -15.76 2.25 16.18
CA LEU A 534 -14.31 2.42 16.12
C LEU A 534 -13.89 3.75 16.79
N PRO A 535 -12.93 3.74 17.73
CA PRO A 535 -12.35 4.98 18.24
C PRO A 535 -11.65 5.76 17.12
N VAL A 536 -11.83 7.08 17.14
CA VAL A 536 -11.22 8.01 16.17
C VAL A 536 -10.14 8.83 16.85
N LEU A 537 -8.95 8.88 16.26
CA LEU A 537 -7.78 9.63 16.72
C LEU A 537 -7.43 10.77 15.75
N ASP A 538 -7.02 11.91 16.31
CA ASP A 538 -6.44 13.00 15.52
C ASP A 538 -4.97 12.75 15.11
N LEU A 539 -4.36 13.73 14.44
CA LEU A 539 -2.95 13.69 13.99
C LEU A 539 -1.93 13.51 15.12
N TRP A 540 -2.28 13.78 16.37
CA TRP A 540 -1.36 13.72 17.51
C TRP A 540 -1.54 12.45 18.34
N GLY A 541 -2.68 11.75 18.18
CA GLY A 541 -3.05 10.53 18.89
C GLY A 541 -4.16 10.71 19.92
N ASN A 542 -4.83 11.86 19.98
CA ASN A 542 -5.91 12.11 20.94
C ASN A 542 -7.24 11.53 20.43
N VAL A 543 -8.04 10.95 21.32
CA VAL A 543 -9.41 10.48 21.00
C VAL A 543 -10.34 11.67 20.78
N VAL A 544 -11.03 11.69 19.64
CA VAL A 544 -11.88 12.79 19.15
C VAL A 544 -13.11 12.27 18.42
N GLY A 545 -14.06 13.15 18.08
CA GLY A 545 -15.20 12.80 17.21
C GLY A 545 -14.91 13.01 15.71
N HIS A 546 -15.57 12.23 14.84
CA HIS A 546 -15.55 12.46 13.39
C HIS A 546 -15.96 13.91 13.02
N ASP A 547 -17.03 14.41 13.63
CA ASP A 547 -17.52 15.78 13.38
C ASP A 547 -16.51 16.85 13.80
N GLU A 548 -15.70 16.57 14.82
CA GLU A 548 -14.64 17.49 15.25
C GLU A 548 -13.51 17.53 14.22
N LEU A 549 -13.09 16.39 13.68
CA LEU A 549 -12.10 16.34 12.59
C LEU A 549 -12.59 17.09 11.35
N ILE A 550 -13.87 16.93 11.00
CA ILE A 550 -14.53 17.64 9.90
C ILE A 550 -14.57 19.15 10.21
N HIS A 551 -14.91 19.54 11.45
CA HIS A 551 -14.94 20.95 11.86
C HIS A 551 -13.55 21.61 11.80
N ARG A 552 -12.51 20.95 12.35
CA ARG A 552 -11.10 21.38 12.29
C ARG A 552 -10.66 21.62 10.84
N GLY A 553 -10.93 20.66 9.93
CA GLY A 553 -10.62 20.79 8.50
C GLY A 553 -11.39 21.92 7.79
N ARG A 554 -12.68 22.07 8.09
CA ARG A 554 -13.54 23.15 7.55
C ARG A 554 -13.13 24.54 8.02
N ASN A 555 -12.57 24.67 9.21
CA ASN A 555 -12.05 25.95 9.70
C ASN A 555 -10.79 26.33 8.91
N LEU A 556 -9.81 25.43 8.79
CA LEU A 556 -8.61 25.67 7.97
C LEU A 556 -8.98 25.99 6.51
N GLN A 557 -9.97 25.30 5.91
CA GLN A 557 -10.43 25.61 4.55
C GLN A 557 -10.89 27.06 4.39
N ARG A 558 -11.56 27.65 5.41
CA ARG A 558 -12.00 29.07 5.38
C ARG A 558 -10.85 30.07 5.50
N GLU A 559 -9.71 29.65 6.04
CA GLU A 559 -8.51 30.47 6.20
C GLU A 559 -7.64 30.45 4.94
N VAL A 560 -7.47 29.27 4.33
CA VAL A 560 -6.55 29.05 3.19
C VAL A 560 -7.21 29.10 1.81
N SER A 561 -8.54 29.01 1.75
CA SER A 561 -9.30 28.91 0.49
C SER A 561 -10.44 29.93 0.42
N GLU A 562 -10.67 30.46 -0.78
CA GLU A 562 -11.83 31.33 -1.04
C GLU A 562 -13.10 30.53 -1.40
N CYS A 563 -12.99 29.21 -1.57
CA CYS A 563 -14.16 28.35 -1.76
C CYS A 563 -14.77 27.97 -0.41
N PRO A 564 -16.07 28.24 -0.19
CA PRO A 564 -16.73 27.92 1.07
C PRO A 564 -16.81 26.39 1.25
N PRO A 565 -16.61 25.88 2.48
CA PRO A 565 -16.76 24.45 2.76
C PRO A 565 -18.16 23.94 2.41
N LYS A 566 -18.22 22.76 1.77
CA LYS A 566 -19.46 22.09 1.35
C LYS A 566 -19.79 20.91 2.24
N ASP A 567 -21.07 20.55 2.30
CA ASP A 567 -21.57 19.30 2.90
C ASP A 567 -21.50 18.12 1.91
N ASP A 568 -21.74 18.38 0.62
CA ASP A 568 -21.55 17.39 -0.44
C ASP A 568 -20.07 17.00 -0.60
N PHE A 569 -19.82 15.69 -0.65
CA PHE A 569 -18.47 15.13 -0.61
C PHE A 569 -18.10 14.48 -1.94
N THR A 570 -17.30 15.21 -2.75
CA THR A 570 -17.15 14.98 -4.20
C THR A 570 -15.82 14.37 -4.64
N TYR A 571 -14.85 14.16 -3.74
CA TYR A 571 -13.48 13.66 -4.06
C TYR A 571 -12.73 14.48 -5.14
N ASP A 572 -13.10 15.76 -5.30
CA ASP A 572 -12.46 16.71 -6.22
C ASP A 572 -11.81 17.82 -5.38
N PRO A 573 -10.48 17.98 -5.39
CA PRO A 573 -9.81 18.92 -4.49
C PRO A 573 -9.95 20.38 -4.94
N LYS A 574 -10.56 20.67 -6.10
CA LYS A 574 -10.71 22.05 -6.60
C LYS A 574 -11.47 22.95 -5.61
N ASP A 575 -12.38 22.41 -4.80
CA ASP A 575 -13.10 23.16 -3.76
C ASP A 575 -12.23 23.53 -2.54
N LEU A 576 -11.04 22.95 -2.41
CA LEU A 576 -10.03 23.32 -1.40
C LEU A 576 -9.05 24.38 -1.92
N LEU A 577 -8.93 24.57 -3.23
CA LEU A 577 -7.77 25.21 -3.88
C LEU A 577 -8.07 26.59 -4.51
N CYS A 578 -9.18 27.23 -4.13
CA CYS A 578 -9.68 28.45 -4.74
C CYS A 578 -8.94 29.71 -4.28
N VAL A 579 -8.51 30.53 -5.24
CA VAL A 579 -7.74 31.77 -5.06
C VAL A 579 -8.29 32.85 -6.00
N SER A 580 -8.45 34.07 -5.51
CA SER A 580 -8.95 35.23 -6.26
C SER A 580 -8.08 35.61 -7.44
N GLU A 581 -8.72 36.16 -8.47
CA GLU A 581 -8.01 36.84 -9.56
C GLU A 581 -7.23 38.05 -9.05
N GLU A 582 -7.66 38.71 -7.97
CA GLU A 582 -6.90 39.78 -7.31
C GLU A 582 -5.57 39.28 -6.73
N ARG A 583 -5.56 38.17 -5.97
CA ARG A 583 -4.31 37.56 -5.46
C ARG A 583 -3.40 37.11 -6.61
N LYS A 584 -3.96 36.48 -7.65
CA LYS A 584 -3.21 36.05 -8.86
C LYS A 584 -2.60 37.24 -9.61
N ALA A 585 -3.35 38.32 -9.80
CA ALA A 585 -2.89 39.52 -10.47
C ALA A 585 -1.81 40.26 -9.64
N ALA A 586 -2.01 40.40 -8.33
CA ALA A 586 -1.05 41.03 -7.43
C ALA A 586 0.29 40.28 -7.43
N ALA A 587 0.28 38.95 -7.31
CA ALA A 587 1.48 38.12 -7.39
C ALA A 587 2.18 38.22 -8.76
N SER A 588 1.41 38.22 -9.85
CA SER A 588 1.92 38.40 -11.22
C SER A 588 2.61 39.76 -11.40
N ILE A 589 2.03 40.83 -10.85
CA ILE A 589 2.60 42.20 -10.85
C ILE A 589 3.88 42.25 -10.00
N LEU A 590 3.90 41.61 -8.83
CA LEU A 590 5.10 41.52 -7.97
C LEU A 590 6.24 40.78 -8.69
N ALA A 591 5.95 39.66 -9.36
CA ALA A 591 6.92 38.90 -10.14
C ALA A 591 7.51 39.72 -11.31
N LEU A 592 6.67 40.38 -12.11
CA LEU A 592 7.11 41.27 -13.20
C LEU A 592 8.02 42.40 -12.68
N ASN A 593 7.69 42.99 -11.54
CA ASN A 593 8.50 44.02 -10.90
C ASN A 593 9.84 43.47 -10.38
N ALA A 594 9.87 42.25 -9.84
CA ALA A 594 11.10 41.59 -9.39
C ALA A 594 12.04 41.29 -10.58
N THR A 595 11.52 40.72 -11.67
CA THR A 595 12.30 40.49 -12.91
C THR A 595 12.81 41.80 -13.49
N THR A 596 11.99 42.86 -13.49
CA THR A 596 12.39 44.19 -13.99
C THR A 596 13.51 44.80 -13.14
N LYS A 597 13.43 44.72 -11.79
CA LYS A 597 14.51 45.17 -10.91
C LYS A 597 15.82 44.39 -11.12
N GLY A 598 15.74 43.06 -11.25
CA GLY A 598 16.92 42.22 -11.54
C GLY A 598 17.57 42.52 -12.90
N ALA A 599 16.77 42.81 -13.93
CA ALA A 599 17.26 43.23 -15.24
C ALA A 599 17.91 44.64 -15.23
N ILE A 600 17.52 45.51 -14.29
CA ILE A 600 18.14 46.82 -14.09
C ILE A 600 19.47 46.70 -13.35
N THR A 601 19.54 45.96 -12.23
CA THR A 601 20.80 45.76 -11.49
C THR A 601 21.86 45.06 -12.33
N ALA A 602 21.47 44.05 -13.12
CA ALA A 602 22.38 43.36 -14.07
C ALA A 602 22.89 44.26 -15.22
N ARG A 603 22.22 45.38 -15.52
CA ARG A 603 22.69 46.38 -16.50
C ARG A 603 23.58 47.46 -15.90
N THR A 604 23.50 47.71 -14.59
CA THR A 604 24.38 48.65 -13.88
C THR A 604 25.76 48.06 -13.53
N SER A 605 25.96 46.74 -13.65
CA SER A 605 27.22 46.06 -13.30
C SER A 605 28.17 45.82 -14.48
N SER A 606 27.89 46.34 -15.69
CA SER A 606 28.69 46.07 -16.90
C SER A 606 29.42 47.32 -17.43
N SER A 607 30.54 47.68 -16.81
CA SER A 607 31.52 48.63 -17.35
C SER A 607 32.66 47.89 -18.07
N PRO A 608 33.14 48.34 -19.25
CA PRO A 608 34.15 47.61 -20.01
C PRO A 608 35.59 47.93 -19.57
N SER A 609 36.38 46.88 -19.30
CA SER A 609 37.85 46.93 -19.20
C SER A 609 38.47 45.75 -19.95
N SER A 610 39.76 45.85 -20.31
CA SER A 610 40.30 45.17 -21.51
C SER A 610 41.37 44.10 -21.26
N THR A 611 41.43 43.17 -22.23
CA THR A 611 42.63 42.43 -22.73
C THR A 611 43.43 41.47 -21.84
N GLN A 612 43.45 40.19 -22.25
CA GLN A 612 44.52 39.17 -22.07
C GLN A 612 44.77 38.65 -20.64
N SER A 613 45.29 37.44 -20.39
CA SER A 613 45.75 36.32 -21.27
C SER A 613 45.34 34.94 -20.72
N ASP A 614 45.74 33.84 -21.39
CA ASP A 614 45.44 32.44 -21.03
C ASP A 614 46.00 31.98 -19.67
N ALA A 615 45.23 31.14 -18.94
CA ALA A 615 45.75 30.08 -18.06
C ALA A 615 44.70 28.98 -17.74
N GLN A 616 45.22 27.81 -17.41
CA GLN A 616 44.61 26.48 -17.21
C GLN A 616 43.29 26.37 -16.41
N ILE A 617 42.49 25.36 -16.78
CA ILE A 617 41.32 24.86 -16.02
C ILE A 617 41.78 23.88 -14.93
N THR A 618 41.32 24.10 -13.70
CA THR A 618 41.24 23.07 -12.64
C THR A 618 39.90 23.20 -11.93
N PHE A 619 39.19 22.08 -11.76
CA PHE A 619 37.94 22.03 -10.99
C PHE A 619 38.25 21.74 -9.52
N THR A 620 37.72 22.57 -8.63
CA THR A 620 37.60 22.31 -7.18
C THR A 620 36.22 22.77 -6.72
N GLU A 621 35.69 22.12 -5.70
CA GLU A 621 34.33 22.37 -5.20
C GLU A 621 34.24 23.70 -4.46
N ALA A 622 33.18 24.46 -4.71
CA ALA A 622 32.90 25.73 -4.04
C ALA A 622 31.64 25.59 -3.18
N ALA A 623 31.78 25.78 -1.86
CA ALA A 623 30.65 25.78 -0.94
C ALA A 623 29.77 27.02 -1.13
N TYR A 624 28.44 26.84 -1.05
CA TYR A 624 27.49 27.96 -1.04
C TYR A 624 27.48 28.65 0.32
N GLN A 625 27.76 29.95 0.35
CA GLN A 625 27.54 30.80 1.52
C GLN A 625 26.19 31.52 1.42
N HIS A 626 25.52 31.69 2.57
CA HIS A 626 24.24 32.42 2.65
C HIS A 626 24.46 33.94 2.52
N PRO A 627 23.62 34.67 1.77
CA PRO A 627 23.62 36.14 1.78
C PRO A 627 22.82 36.68 2.97
N THR A 628 23.44 37.59 3.74
CA THR A 628 22.76 38.33 4.82
C THR A 628 21.96 39.52 4.28
N PRO A 629 20.77 39.83 4.83
CA PRO A 629 19.98 41.00 4.45
C PRO A 629 20.48 42.28 5.14
N THR A 630 20.29 43.44 4.48
CA THR A 630 20.59 44.79 5.01
C THR A 630 19.31 45.56 5.32
N THR A 631 19.36 46.49 6.28
CA THR A 631 18.19 47.02 7.01
C THR A 631 17.80 48.48 6.69
N SER A 632 16.49 48.75 6.64
CA SER A 632 15.81 50.01 7.01
C SER A 632 14.29 49.80 6.92
N LEU A 633 13.55 49.57 8.02
CA LEU A 633 12.96 50.54 8.97
C LEU A 633 11.75 51.35 8.42
N PRO A 634 10.71 51.71 9.23
CA PRO A 634 10.30 51.14 10.53
C PRO A 634 8.76 50.96 10.72
N VAL A 635 8.34 49.97 11.53
CA VAL A 635 7.07 49.97 12.29
C VAL A 635 7.36 49.43 13.70
N LYS A 636 6.55 49.80 14.69
CA LYS A 636 6.84 49.67 16.13
C LYS A 636 6.05 48.57 16.84
N ASP A 637 6.73 47.96 17.81
CA ASP A 637 6.24 47.54 19.14
C ASP A 637 4.99 46.62 19.23
N ILE A 638 5.18 45.29 19.09
CA ILE A 638 4.64 44.30 20.06
C ILE A 638 5.70 43.22 20.33
N ILE A 639 6.15 43.17 21.59
CA ILE A 639 6.89 42.13 22.34
C ILE A 639 7.33 40.87 21.56
N GLU A 640 8.66 40.71 21.43
CA GLU A 640 9.29 39.39 21.26
C GLU A 640 9.38 38.66 22.61
N GLU A 641 9.14 37.35 22.60
CA GLU A 641 9.74 36.43 23.58
C GLU A 641 10.48 35.35 22.78
N THR A 642 11.78 35.22 23.01
CA THR A 642 12.71 34.59 22.05
C THR A 642 12.72 33.07 22.15
N LEU A 643 12.25 32.38 21.11
CA LEU A 643 12.46 30.94 20.92
C LEU A 643 13.89 30.70 20.38
N PRO A 644 14.69 29.81 20.99
CA PRO A 644 16.05 29.52 20.53
C PRO A 644 16.09 28.66 19.25
N GLU A 645 17.14 28.82 18.46
CA GLU A 645 17.49 27.82 17.45
C GLU A 645 17.91 26.52 18.14
N VAL A 646 17.13 25.45 17.94
CA VAL A 646 17.46 24.09 18.34
C VAL A 646 17.59 23.25 17.07
N ALA A 647 18.65 22.44 17.00
CA ALA A 647 18.91 21.56 15.87
C ALA A 647 17.79 20.52 15.69
N ASP A 648 17.70 19.90 14.50
CA ASP A 648 16.83 18.75 14.27
C ASP A 648 17.35 17.52 15.04
N ASP A 649 16.99 17.42 16.32
CA ASP A 649 17.19 16.23 17.12
C ASP A 649 15.90 15.40 17.21
N ASP A 650 16.01 14.13 16.87
CA ASP A 650 14.89 13.20 16.73
C ASP A 650 14.62 12.46 18.06
N HIS A 651 14.64 13.22 19.16
CA HIS A 651 14.37 12.72 20.49
C HIS A 651 12.93 12.21 20.64
N LEU A 652 12.78 11.18 21.48
CA LEU A 652 11.54 10.92 22.19
C LEU A 652 11.51 11.87 23.38
N VAL A 653 10.41 12.61 23.55
CA VAL A 653 10.20 13.37 24.80
C VAL A 653 9.80 12.37 25.89
N GLU A 654 10.70 12.14 26.85
CA GLU A 654 10.40 11.39 28.07
C GLU A 654 9.44 12.21 28.96
N PRO A 655 8.53 11.56 29.72
CA PRO A 655 7.68 12.27 30.66
C PRO A 655 8.45 12.64 31.93
N ASP A 656 8.32 13.88 32.37
CA ASP A 656 8.81 14.28 33.70
C ASP A 656 8.09 13.46 34.78
N ILE A 657 8.86 12.80 35.65
CA ILE A 657 8.38 12.11 36.85
C ILE A 657 9.01 12.84 38.04
N ASP A 658 8.19 13.48 38.87
CA ASP A 658 8.66 14.16 40.09
C ASP A 658 9.20 13.13 41.11
N ASP A 659 10.46 13.33 41.54
CA ASP A 659 11.14 12.50 42.55
C ASP A 659 10.52 12.69 43.96
N ALA A 660 9.47 11.94 44.26
CA ALA A 660 8.80 11.90 45.56
C ALA A 660 9.48 10.94 46.56
N ASN A 661 10.75 11.24 46.86
CA ASN A 661 11.62 10.65 47.89
C ASN A 661 10.91 10.01 49.12
N VAL A 662 10.92 8.67 49.20
CA VAL A 662 10.80 7.89 50.46
C VAL A 662 11.68 6.64 50.36
N ASP A 663 12.71 6.56 51.20
CA ASP A 663 13.53 5.36 51.39
C ASP A 663 13.61 5.07 52.90
N ASP A 664 12.81 4.10 53.37
CA ASP A 664 12.95 3.42 54.68
C ASP A 664 11.83 2.38 54.88
N GLN A 665 12.13 1.10 54.66
CA GLN A 665 11.99 0.03 55.68
C GLN A 665 12.23 -1.37 55.08
N VAL A 666 13.20 -2.08 55.65
CA VAL A 666 13.38 -3.52 55.49
C VAL A 666 13.21 -4.15 56.87
N ASP A 667 12.14 -4.91 57.10
CA ASP A 667 12.21 -6.21 57.81
C ASP A 667 10.84 -6.93 57.93
N ALA A 668 10.93 -8.21 58.32
CA ALA A 668 9.88 -9.02 58.97
C ALA A 668 8.63 -9.45 58.17
N MET A 669 8.78 -10.51 57.36
CA MET A 669 7.86 -11.66 57.27
C MET A 669 8.63 -12.84 56.62
N GLY A 670 8.41 -14.11 56.93
CA GLY A 670 7.54 -14.72 57.94
C GLY A 670 7.54 -16.24 57.73
N GLN A 671 8.30 -16.98 58.55
CA GLN A 671 8.68 -18.37 58.30
C GLN A 671 7.52 -19.37 58.49
N PHE A 672 7.26 -20.20 57.47
CA PHE A 672 6.54 -21.47 57.56
C PHE A 672 7.14 -22.47 56.56
N ASP A 673 6.95 -23.77 56.81
CA ASP A 673 7.87 -24.85 56.44
C ASP A 673 7.15 -26.05 55.79
N ILE A 674 7.90 -26.87 55.02
CA ILE A 674 7.55 -28.23 54.53
C ILE A 674 6.44 -28.22 53.42
N ASP A 675 6.55 -28.93 52.29
CA ASP A 675 7.01 -30.32 52.11
C ASP A 675 7.79 -30.57 50.79
N ASP A 676 8.58 -31.64 50.76
CA ASP A 676 9.48 -32.01 49.64
C ASP A 676 8.83 -32.98 48.63
N GLN A 677 9.10 -32.79 47.33
CA GLN A 677 9.08 -33.89 46.36
C GLN A 677 9.98 -33.63 45.14
N GLU A 678 10.79 -34.63 44.77
CA GLU A 678 11.82 -34.55 43.73
C GLU A 678 11.24 -34.63 42.30
N PRO A 679 11.82 -33.95 41.30
CA PRO A 679 11.57 -34.20 39.89
C PRO A 679 12.51 -35.29 39.33
N GLU A 680 11.97 -36.37 38.77
CA GLU A 680 12.76 -37.40 38.08
C GLU A 680 13.43 -36.90 36.79
N GLU A 681 14.61 -37.44 36.48
CA GLU A 681 15.32 -37.19 35.22
C GLU A 681 14.63 -37.88 34.03
N VAL A 682 14.49 -37.17 32.90
CA VAL A 682 14.08 -37.76 31.60
C VAL A 682 15.23 -37.64 30.59
N PRO A 683 15.81 -38.75 30.11
CA PRO A 683 17.01 -38.72 29.27
C PRO A 683 16.73 -38.40 27.80
N PHE A 684 17.71 -37.77 27.14
CA PHE A 684 17.77 -37.57 25.69
C PHE A 684 17.78 -38.91 24.92
N PHE A 685 17.11 -38.95 23.77
CA PHE A 685 17.35 -39.95 22.72
C PHE A 685 17.39 -39.29 21.32
N LEU A 686 18.02 -39.97 20.37
CA LEU A 686 18.36 -39.47 19.02
C LEU A 686 17.84 -40.44 17.93
N GLY A 687 17.49 -39.89 16.77
CA GLY A 687 17.13 -40.64 15.55
C GLY A 687 15.62 -40.91 15.40
N GLU A 688 15.03 -40.90 14.20
CA GLU A 688 15.57 -40.61 12.85
C GLU A 688 14.74 -39.51 12.15
#